data_AF-A0A239ZC89-F1
#
_entry.id   AF-A0A239ZC89-F1
#
_cell.length_a   1.000
_cell.length_b   1.000
_cell.length_c   1.000
_cell.angle_alpha   90.00
_cell.angle_beta   90.00
_cell.angle_gamma   90.00
#
_symmetry.space_group_name_H-M   'P 1'
#
loop_
_entity.id
_entity.type
_entity.pdbx_description
1 polymer ?
#
loop_
_entity_poly.entity_id
_entity_poly.type
_entity_poly.pdbx_seq_one_letter_code
_entity_poly.pdbx_strand_id
1 'polypeptide(L)'
;MKLTTPYISLNKNKKTIFFGILFTGFLSSNVAFAQDNTIEDSNETTQNQPNITTSQSSNTLNNTSHINNTQSNSLQLNQVNDNKVTARSSTDQGETQASSIHTVNVNTVEQSQYTSKNETHRGENHIRQSLGFAVPANTNVYLRSTEIIPKKSITAELVTIANKDDRRLNVQLDHNWYQFSAPKDAGLFIRTPHTPDLRVNLEYYFENDNKIKMPHYQLHDDKKQFDKEWGTSQAPFAIAESEHVQMFIPVIDRDFVANLNSNTDANIFKSLDETLLYYEDVLTKYNKWLGLDNSQPEHVNSKQQYFVRADKTGYGAAYYTYSLVGTNSEHITPYFYRGWLMLHEIGHGYDGINVDPVLPDDMELAEVWNNIYGNLYVSTIDSRQFDWLYNGNQEKYQENVIKQLKSSPESMSFNKIGLRERLNIMATMLRGTGVDDFISYNQYMRANHESVHHKSINDNIAQYWGINKNVIPYLELFGVKISDSTKNNINAKPLPFLYPLSLLTHNTNAINKVLSKHHLANKHELVTNEMIQDSGVVAHNQVVLDLNHHKLQYDPKVSLISNGNIIATSKVINGRADFSNIPVGIYQILPPYTENGTLPNSSYIVFSELQENPVTLIYPTLNVQSVGYKEHITGLGLGNSVHLNLDYNPQLKTMSIQDKLESPHVYFSTTYMDVKVESKDGQLKYVRTLIGNQNRPNELRNQDLKIEYGDKLIIYHAEPDRLRFDIPELNTKTKQTTYIFTQFGLIKENEDTAYNRFKNYINENLTNYTTLMNSHIDQKYYKQVSDLYVAMHMLNEIDSKALHQQFNQLFKYYQLDSLNLETKVPDYAPVVDDLPEFDPSQLVITKVPDHAPVVDDLPELNPSQLVITKVPGYAPVVGDLSEFDPSHLVITKVPNHAPAVDDLPELNPSQLVITKVPGYAPVVGDLPKLDPDLLRVTKKMNKTSDIKVAPILKVSKISTHKDIQNQKNIHRNENQHSTKVLPQTGEHQSKTFIFISTVLLGLGMFLFRTKKVKQ
;
A
#
# COMPACT_ATOMS: atom_id res chain seq x y z
N MET A 1 -12.87 -48.51 3.04
CA MET A 1 -13.94 -49.33 3.65
C MET A 1 -13.57 -49.58 5.12
N LYS A 2 -14.54 -49.88 6.00
CA LYS A 2 -14.46 -49.95 7.48
C LYS A 2 -13.09 -50.13 8.17
N LEU A 3 -12.83 -49.23 9.14
CA LEU A 3 -12.23 -49.42 10.47
C LEU A 3 -11.89 -50.86 10.93
N THR A 4 -10.72 -51.07 11.56
CA THR A 4 -10.58 -51.09 13.05
C THR A 4 -9.12 -51.35 13.51
N THR A 5 -8.59 -50.46 14.37
CA THR A 5 -7.61 -50.75 15.44
C THR A 5 -8.29 -51.51 16.61
N PRO A 6 -7.61 -52.15 17.62
CA PRO A 6 -6.50 -51.55 18.40
C PRO A 6 -5.48 -52.44 19.18
N TYR A 7 -4.54 -51.74 19.86
CA TYR A 7 -4.07 -51.93 21.26
C TYR A 7 -2.87 -52.84 21.69
N ILE A 8 -2.08 -52.26 22.62
CA ILE A 8 -1.39 -52.83 23.82
C ILE A 8 0.04 -53.44 23.71
N SER A 9 1.03 -52.53 23.69
CA SER A 9 2.05 -52.34 24.75
C SER A 9 3.31 -53.25 24.94
N LEU A 10 4.19 -52.77 25.85
CA LEU A 10 5.19 -53.48 26.66
C LEU A 10 6.53 -53.93 26.02
N ASN A 11 7.29 -52.91 25.58
CA ASN A 11 8.66 -52.61 26.05
C ASN A 11 9.31 -53.62 27.03
N LYS A 12 10.47 -54.20 26.65
CA LYS A 12 11.55 -54.52 27.61
C LYS A 12 12.94 -54.66 26.95
N ASN A 13 13.89 -53.87 27.44
CA ASN A 13 15.31 -53.88 27.05
C ASN A 13 16.03 -55.21 27.30
N LYS A 14 17.02 -55.56 26.46
CA LYS A 14 18.26 -56.24 26.92
C LYS A 14 19.47 -56.13 25.96
N LYS A 15 20.44 -55.33 26.41
CA LYS A 15 21.91 -55.46 26.26
C LYS A 15 22.50 -56.00 24.94
N THR A 16 23.02 -55.05 24.16
CA THR A 16 24.39 -54.98 23.61
C THR A 16 25.32 -56.18 23.82
N ILE A 17 25.90 -56.69 22.72
CA ILE A 17 27.29 -57.16 22.66
C ILE A 17 27.99 -56.39 21.54
N PHE A 18 29.24 -55.98 21.77
CA PHE A 18 30.06 -55.22 20.83
C PHE A 18 31.06 -56.15 20.15
N PHE A 19 31.12 -56.11 18.82
CA PHE A 19 32.30 -56.47 18.04
C PHE A 19 32.24 -55.65 16.75
N GLY A 20 33.32 -54.97 16.40
CA GLY A 20 33.37 -54.14 15.19
C GLY A 20 34.57 -54.49 14.33
N ILE A 21 34.49 -54.16 13.03
CA ILE A 21 35.59 -53.58 12.26
C ILE A 21 35.03 -52.97 10.95
N LEU A 22 35.27 -51.66 10.80
CA LEU A 22 35.44 -50.82 9.61
C LEU A 22 34.69 -51.08 8.27
N PHE A 23 33.87 -50.07 7.94
CA PHE A 23 33.90 -49.25 6.70
C PHE A 23 33.01 -49.51 5.46
N THR A 24 32.75 -48.39 4.78
CA THR A 24 31.95 -48.16 3.55
C THR A 24 30.44 -48.38 3.68
N GLY A 25 29.57 -47.54 3.11
CA GLY A 25 29.76 -46.26 2.41
C GLY A 25 28.45 -45.48 2.32
N PHE A 26 28.51 -44.15 2.20
CA PHE A 26 27.33 -43.26 2.27
C PHE A 26 26.47 -43.29 0.99
N LEU A 27 25.16 -43.09 1.16
CA LEU A 27 24.21 -42.65 0.13
C LEU A 27 23.19 -41.66 0.74
N SER A 28 22.72 -40.73 -0.10
CA SER A 28 21.61 -39.78 0.14
C SER A 28 21.61 -39.00 1.47
N SER A 29 22.28 -37.84 1.49
CA SER A 29 22.10 -36.82 2.53
C SER A 29 21.05 -35.78 2.12
N ASN A 30 19.77 -36.05 2.43
CA ASN A 30 18.75 -34.99 2.46
C ASN A 30 19.05 -34.05 3.62
N VAL A 31 19.36 -32.77 3.35
CA VAL A 31 19.52 -31.75 4.41
C VAL A 31 18.20 -31.00 4.56
N ALA A 32 17.53 -31.19 5.71
CA ALA A 32 16.34 -30.42 6.06
C ALA A 32 16.74 -29.02 6.56
N PHE A 33 16.08 -27.99 6.04
CA PHE A 33 16.21 -26.63 6.56
C PHE A 33 15.23 -26.39 7.71
N ALA A 34 15.74 -25.81 8.80
CA ALA A 34 15.05 -25.20 9.95
C ALA A 34 13.73 -25.85 10.46
N GLN A 35 13.77 -26.39 11.68
CA GLN A 35 12.58 -26.53 12.54
C GLN A 35 12.65 -25.54 13.70
N ASP A 36 11.50 -25.01 14.11
CA ASP A 36 11.36 -24.14 15.29
C ASP A 36 11.68 -24.88 16.60
N ASN A 37 12.26 -24.15 17.56
CA ASN A 37 12.49 -24.61 18.92
C ASN A 37 11.50 -23.95 19.90
N THR A 38 10.43 -24.66 20.24
CA THR A 38 9.62 -24.37 21.44
C THR A 38 10.29 -24.97 22.67
N ILE A 39 10.50 -24.17 23.72
CA ILE A 39 11.07 -24.62 24.99
C ILE A 39 9.96 -24.93 26.00
N GLU A 40 9.96 -26.13 26.57
CA GLU A 40 9.18 -26.50 27.76
C GLU A 40 10.06 -26.56 29.02
N ASP A 41 9.44 -26.31 30.18
CA ASP A 41 10.08 -26.25 31.50
C ASP A 41 10.38 -27.64 32.10
N SER A 42 11.48 -27.75 32.86
CA SER A 42 11.62 -28.79 33.89
C SER A 42 12.50 -28.33 35.06
N ASN A 43 11.93 -28.33 36.28
CA ASN A 43 12.62 -27.96 37.52
C ASN A 43 13.12 -29.20 38.28
N GLU A 44 14.22 -29.05 39.03
CA GLU A 44 14.47 -29.49 40.44
C GLU A 44 16.00 -29.35 40.75
N THR A 45 16.44 -28.42 41.62
CA THR A 45 16.72 -28.57 43.09
C THR A 45 17.72 -29.66 43.47
N THR A 46 18.72 -29.54 44.37
CA THR A 46 19.24 -28.48 45.28
C THR A 46 20.63 -28.95 45.82
N GLN A 47 21.46 -28.29 46.65
CA GLN A 47 21.41 -27.08 47.50
C GLN A 47 22.85 -26.57 47.82
N ASN A 48 23.08 -25.25 47.97
CA ASN A 48 23.74 -24.58 49.13
C ASN A 48 24.19 -23.13 48.83
N GLN A 49 24.39 -22.35 49.91
CA GLN A 49 24.54 -20.88 49.96
C GLN A 49 25.86 -20.44 50.66
N PRO A 50 26.23 -19.14 50.69
CA PRO A 50 25.66 -17.94 50.02
C PRO A 50 26.74 -17.31 49.07
N ASN A 51 26.95 -16.01 48.78
CA ASN A 51 26.43 -14.72 49.27
C ASN A 51 26.72 -13.54 48.29
N ILE A 52 26.27 -12.32 48.64
CA ILE A 52 26.69 -10.98 48.16
C ILE A 52 26.26 -10.56 46.73
N THR A 53 25.14 -9.84 46.70
CA THR A 53 24.92 -8.55 45.98
C THR A 53 25.06 -8.48 44.44
N THR A 54 24.00 -8.95 43.78
CA THR A 54 23.26 -8.25 42.69
C THR A 54 23.98 -7.24 41.77
N SER A 55 24.10 -7.62 40.50
CA SER A 55 23.80 -6.74 39.36
C SER A 55 23.09 -7.56 38.28
N GLN A 56 22.19 -6.95 37.49
CA GLN A 56 21.36 -7.67 36.50
C GLN A 56 22.01 -7.63 35.12
N SER A 57 22.50 -8.77 34.64
CA SER A 57 22.91 -8.98 33.25
C SER A 57 21.75 -9.52 32.41
N SER A 58 21.15 -8.65 31.59
CA SER A 58 20.19 -9.06 30.56
C SER A 58 20.91 -9.39 29.26
N ASN A 59 20.93 -10.66 28.85
CA ASN A 59 21.42 -11.05 27.53
C ASN A 59 20.36 -10.71 26.47
N THR A 60 20.62 -9.69 25.66
CA THR A 60 19.87 -9.41 24.43
C THR A 60 20.73 -9.81 23.24
N LEU A 61 20.23 -10.67 22.35
CA LEU A 61 20.88 -10.90 21.05
C LEU A 61 20.65 -9.65 20.19
N ASN A 62 21.71 -8.90 19.92
CA ASN A 62 21.66 -7.80 18.95
C ASN A 62 22.14 -8.31 17.59
N ASN A 63 21.28 -8.21 16.58
CA ASN A 63 21.67 -8.32 15.18
C ASN A 63 22.73 -7.26 14.85
N THR A 64 23.87 -7.69 14.30
CA THR A 64 25.00 -6.80 14.04
C THR A 64 24.94 -6.24 12.62
N SER A 65 24.06 -5.25 12.39
CA SER A 65 24.05 -4.49 11.13
C SER A 65 25.39 -3.79 10.93
N HIS A 66 26.08 -4.06 9.82
CA HIS A 66 27.38 -3.47 9.52
C HIS A 66 27.24 -1.99 9.14
N ILE A 67 27.63 -1.09 10.05
CA ILE A 67 27.92 0.31 9.73
C ILE A 67 29.42 0.55 9.89
N ASN A 68 30.08 0.92 8.80
CA ASN A 68 31.45 1.43 8.85
C ASN A 68 31.45 2.77 9.59
N ASN A 69 32.21 2.88 10.68
CA ASN A 69 32.45 4.18 11.30
C ASN A 69 33.92 4.33 11.73
N THR A 70 34.72 4.90 10.83
CA THR A 70 36.02 5.46 11.18
C THR A 70 35.83 6.67 12.08
N GLN A 71 36.05 6.52 13.38
CA GLN A 71 36.49 7.64 14.21
C GLN A 71 37.60 7.23 15.17
N SER A 72 38.68 8.02 15.11
CA SER A 72 39.86 7.87 15.94
C SER A 72 39.52 8.06 17.41
N ASN A 73 40.00 7.17 18.28
CA ASN A 73 40.13 7.46 19.69
C ASN A 73 41.58 7.23 20.11
N SER A 74 42.22 8.29 20.61
CA SER A 74 43.67 8.33 20.83
C SER A 74 44.07 7.73 22.17
N LEU A 75 44.83 6.63 22.13
CA LEU A 75 45.59 6.16 23.30
C LEU A 75 47.07 5.98 22.92
N GLN A 76 47.85 6.97 23.36
CA GLN A 76 49.30 7.02 23.60
C GLN A 76 50.26 6.30 22.63
N LEU A 77 51.15 7.10 22.04
CA LEU A 77 52.37 6.63 21.39
C LEU A 77 53.23 5.84 22.38
N ASN A 78 53.73 4.68 21.94
CA ASN A 78 55.11 4.29 22.25
C ASN A 78 55.95 4.57 21.00
N GLN A 79 56.95 5.43 21.12
CA GLN A 79 57.85 5.74 20.01
C GLN A 79 58.79 4.57 19.74
N VAL A 80 58.83 4.11 18.49
CA VAL A 80 60.00 3.44 17.91
C VAL A 80 60.29 4.16 16.59
N ASN A 81 61.55 4.49 16.35
CA ASN A 81 61.95 5.58 15.45
C ASN A 81 61.73 5.30 13.95
N ASP A 82 61.65 6.40 13.20
CA ASP A 82 61.90 6.43 11.76
C ASP A 82 63.13 5.60 11.37
N ASN A 83 62.99 4.84 10.28
CA ASN A 83 64.14 4.47 9.45
C ASN A 83 63.77 4.60 7.97
N LYS A 84 63.90 5.83 7.48
CA LYS A 84 63.74 6.20 6.07
C LYS A 84 64.91 5.63 5.26
N VAL A 85 64.80 4.37 4.81
CA VAL A 85 65.84 3.69 4.04
C VAL A 85 66.01 4.35 2.67
N THR A 86 66.91 5.33 2.64
CA THR A 86 67.39 5.95 1.41
C THR A 86 68.29 4.94 0.72
N ALA A 87 67.93 4.47 -0.48
CA ALA A 87 68.74 3.50 -1.21
C ALA A 87 70.16 4.04 -1.42
N ARG A 88 71.16 3.32 -0.91
CA ARG A 88 72.58 3.65 -1.06
C ARG A 88 73.28 2.48 -1.73
N SER A 89 74.04 2.78 -2.79
CA SER A 89 74.71 1.78 -3.61
C SER A 89 75.81 1.04 -2.85
N SER A 90 75.64 -0.27 -2.68
CA SER A 90 76.72 -1.19 -2.35
C SER A 90 76.53 -2.47 -3.16
N THR A 91 77.45 -2.72 -4.09
CA THR A 91 77.53 -3.98 -4.85
C THR A 91 78.01 -5.09 -3.93
N ASP A 92 77.24 -6.16 -3.79
CA ASP A 92 77.76 -7.48 -3.44
C ASP A 92 76.96 -8.54 -4.20
N GLN A 93 77.59 -9.66 -4.58
CA GLN A 93 77.01 -10.64 -5.50
C GLN A 93 76.40 -11.84 -4.79
N GLY A 94 75.09 -11.76 -4.55
CA GLY A 94 74.21 -12.94 -4.57
C GLY A 94 73.40 -12.94 -5.86
N GLU A 95 73.30 -14.07 -6.55
CA GLU A 95 72.44 -14.20 -7.74
C GLU A 95 70.96 -14.26 -7.34
N THR A 96 70.37 -13.09 -7.06
CA THR A 96 68.92 -12.95 -6.98
C THR A 96 68.35 -13.24 -8.38
N GLN A 97 67.59 -14.33 -8.52
CA GLN A 97 66.88 -14.59 -9.78
C GLN A 97 65.99 -13.40 -10.11
N ALA A 98 66.20 -12.83 -11.30
CA ALA A 98 65.43 -11.68 -11.75
C ALA A 98 63.96 -12.08 -11.92
N SER A 99 63.13 -11.70 -10.95
CA SER A 99 61.69 -12.02 -10.94
C SER A 99 61.05 -11.48 -12.22
N SER A 100 60.28 -12.32 -12.93
CA SER A 100 59.75 -11.91 -14.22
C SER A 100 58.67 -10.85 -14.02
N ILE A 101 58.96 -9.60 -14.38
CA ILE A 101 57.96 -8.54 -14.39
C ILE A 101 56.95 -8.86 -15.49
N HIS A 102 55.70 -9.04 -15.08
CA HIS A 102 54.55 -9.19 -15.97
C HIS A 102 53.87 -7.82 -16.13
N THR A 103 53.32 -7.55 -17.31
CA THR A 103 52.52 -6.35 -17.58
C THR A 103 51.11 -6.79 -17.99
N VAL A 104 50.08 -6.14 -17.43
CA VAL A 104 48.68 -6.39 -17.76
C VAL A 104 47.93 -5.08 -17.97
N ASN A 105 47.14 -5.00 -19.05
CA ASN A 105 46.22 -3.89 -19.26
C ASN A 105 44.99 -4.06 -18.35
N VAL A 106 44.59 -3.01 -17.63
CA VAL A 106 43.47 -3.07 -16.70
C VAL A 106 42.15 -2.95 -17.46
N ASN A 107 41.37 -4.03 -17.48
CA ASN A 107 40.01 -4.03 -18.01
C ASN A 107 39.12 -3.08 -17.20
N THR A 108 38.23 -2.36 -17.88
CA THR A 108 37.24 -1.44 -17.29
C THR A 108 35.84 -1.77 -17.78
N VAL A 109 34.81 -1.39 -17.01
CA VAL A 109 33.41 -1.43 -17.45
C VAL A 109 32.71 -0.10 -17.21
N GLU A 110 31.58 0.09 -17.89
CA GLU A 110 30.60 1.11 -17.58
C GLU A 110 29.51 0.49 -16.67
N GLN A 111 29.21 1.17 -15.56
CA GLN A 111 28.15 0.75 -14.64
C GLN A 111 26.88 1.55 -14.95
N SER A 112 25.72 0.89 -15.03
CA SER A 112 24.47 1.63 -15.26
C SER A 112 24.08 2.39 -13.99
N GLN A 113 23.96 3.71 -14.11
CA GLN A 113 23.47 4.56 -13.02
C GLN A 113 22.03 4.21 -12.61
N TYR A 114 21.24 3.64 -13.52
CA TYR A 114 19.81 3.36 -13.28
C TYR A 114 19.58 2.02 -12.56
N THR A 115 20.36 0.98 -12.88
CA THR A 115 20.39 -0.26 -12.06
C THR A 115 20.93 0.05 -10.68
N SER A 116 22.00 0.86 -10.59
CA SER A 116 22.64 1.26 -9.34
C SER A 116 21.74 2.06 -8.41
N LYS A 117 21.01 3.09 -8.91
CA LYS A 117 20.06 3.89 -8.12
C LYS A 117 18.78 3.14 -7.72
N ASN A 118 18.50 2.01 -8.37
CA ASN A 118 17.43 1.06 -8.01
C ASN A 118 17.98 -0.15 -7.21
N GLU A 119 19.24 -0.07 -6.76
CA GLU A 119 19.96 -1.04 -5.92
C GLU A 119 20.07 -2.45 -6.52
N THR A 120 19.85 -2.54 -7.84
CA THR A 120 19.76 -3.79 -8.60
C THR A 120 21.14 -4.15 -9.16
N HIS A 121 22.06 -4.57 -8.29
CA HIS A 121 23.50 -4.65 -8.60
C HIS A 121 23.95 -5.80 -9.50
N ARG A 122 23.14 -6.86 -9.69
CA ARG A 122 23.28 -7.86 -10.78
C ARG A 122 24.68 -8.49 -10.98
N GLY A 123 25.55 -8.50 -9.97
CA GLY A 123 26.95 -8.92 -10.17
C GLY A 123 27.84 -7.92 -10.94
N GLU A 124 27.38 -6.71 -11.30
CA GLU A 124 28.23 -5.63 -11.87
C GLU A 124 29.50 -5.41 -11.04
N ASN A 125 29.37 -5.52 -9.72
CA ASN A 125 30.44 -5.26 -8.76
C ASN A 125 31.27 -6.51 -8.40
N HIS A 126 30.99 -7.66 -9.02
CA HIS A 126 31.73 -8.91 -8.86
C HIS A 126 32.82 -9.09 -9.93
N ILE A 127 32.71 -8.36 -11.05
CA ILE A 127 33.58 -8.47 -12.22
C ILE A 127 35.05 -8.25 -11.84
N ARG A 128 35.91 -9.18 -12.26
CA ARG A 128 37.36 -9.12 -12.01
C ARG A 128 38.15 -9.79 -13.11
N GLN A 129 39.33 -9.23 -13.36
CA GLN A 129 40.31 -9.76 -14.29
C GLN A 129 41.27 -10.69 -13.54
N SER A 130 41.26 -11.98 -13.88
CA SER A 130 42.27 -12.93 -13.42
C SER A 130 43.65 -12.56 -13.98
N LEU A 131 44.69 -12.65 -13.14
CA LEU A 131 46.07 -12.54 -13.60
C LEU A 131 46.70 -13.90 -13.92
N GLY A 132 45.93 -14.99 -13.91
CA GLY A 132 46.35 -16.33 -14.35
C GLY A 132 47.32 -17.05 -13.40
N PHE A 133 47.61 -16.48 -12.22
CA PHE A 133 48.52 -17.06 -11.23
C PHE A 133 47.86 -17.22 -9.86
N ALA A 134 48.16 -18.36 -9.23
CA ALA A 134 47.99 -18.59 -7.81
C ALA A 134 49.30 -18.26 -7.08
N VAL A 135 49.14 -17.66 -5.90
CA VAL A 135 50.19 -17.15 -5.02
C VAL A 135 50.26 -18.07 -3.81
N PRO A 136 51.35 -18.82 -3.61
CA PRO A 136 51.49 -19.70 -2.45
C PRO A 136 51.55 -18.92 -1.13
N ALA A 137 51.06 -19.54 -0.05
CA ALA A 137 51.00 -18.92 1.26
C ALA A 137 52.36 -18.32 1.73
N ASN A 138 52.29 -17.11 2.28
CA ASN A 138 53.37 -16.25 2.76
C ASN A 138 54.26 -15.61 1.67
N THR A 139 53.88 -15.70 0.39
CA THR A 139 54.60 -15.03 -0.71
C THR A 139 54.16 -13.56 -0.84
N ASN A 140 55.11 -12.64 -0.97
CA ASN A 140 54.81 -11.25 -1.33
C ASN A 140 54.59 -11.08 -2.85
N VAL A 141 53.56 -10.32 -3.21
CA VAL A 141 53.28 -9.86 -4.57
C VAL A 141 53.47 -8.35 -4.62
N TYR A 142 54.17 -7.90 -5.66
CA TYR A 142 54.48 -6.50 -5.91
C TYR A 142 53.71 -6.01 -7.13
N LEU A 143 53.08 -4.84 -7.06
CA LEU A 143 52.36 -4.20 -8.17
C LEU A 143 52.68 -2.70 -8.25
N ARG A 144 52.76 -2.16 -9.47
CA ARG A 144 52.76 -0.71 -9.73
C ARG A 144 51.95 -0.36 -10.98
N SER A 145 51.53 0.89 -11.08
CA SER A 145 50.99 1.47 -12.31
C SER A 145 52.11 1.87 -13.29
N THR A 146 51.92 1.64 -14.59
CA THR A 146 52.76 2.26 -15.64
C THR A 146 52.42 3.73 -15.89
N GLU A 147 51.32 4.22 -15.33
CA GLU A 147 50.78 5.57 -15.54
C GLU A 147 50.79 6.40 -14.24
N ILE A 148 50.76 7.73 -14.35
CA ILE A 148 50.49 8.65 -13.24
C ILE A 148 49.13 9.32 -13.46
N ILE A 149 48.13 8.98 -12.63
CA ILE A 149 46.79 9.57 -12.66
C ILE A 149 46.40 9.98 -11.23
N PRO A 150 46.61 11.25 -10.85
CA PRO A 150 46.46 11.71 -9.47
C PRO A 150 45.10 11.38 -8.84
N LYS A 151 45.13 10.91 -7.58
CA LYS A 151 43.95 10.54 -6.77
C LYS A 151 43.10 9.37 -7.32
N LYS A 152 43.64 8.57 -8.25
CA LYS A 152 43.02 7.30 -8.68
C LYS A 152 43.87 6.10 -8.24
N SER A 153 43.22 4.96 -8.07
CA SER A 153 43.84 3.70 -7.67
C SER A 153 43.09 2.50 -8.25
N ILE A 154 43.79 1.37 -8.36
CA ILE A 154 43.26 0.06 -8.76
C ILE A 154 43.29 -0.87 -7.56
N THR A 155 42.22 -1.65 -7.36
CA THR A 155 42.17 -2.67 -6.31
C THR A 155 42.63 -4.01 -6.87
N ALA A 156 43.80 -4.47 -6.43
CA ALA A 156 44.23 -5.85 -6.58
C ALA A 156 43.69 -6.70 -5.42
N GLU A 157 43.31 -7.95 -5.70
CA GLU A 157 42.73 -8.89 -4.73
C GLU A 157 43.49 -10.23 -4.76
N LEU A 158 43.81 -10.76 -3.57
CA LEU A 158 44.22 -12.14 -3.35
C LEU A 158 43.02 -12.87 -2.75
N VAL A 159 42.44 -13.80 -3.50
CA VAL A 159 41.16 -14.47 -3.17
C VAL A 159 41.40 -15.94 -2.83
N THR A 160 40.72 -16.42 -1.79
CA THR A 160 40.92 -17.73 -1.16
C THR A 160 39.59 -18.48 -0.95
N ILE A 161 39.64 -19.69 -0.38
CA ILE A 161 38.44 -20.41 0.11
C ILE A 161 37.88 -19.87 1.43
N ALA A 162 38.28 -18.67 1.88
CA ALA A 162 37.81 -18.06 3.14
C ALA A 162 37.85 -16.52 3.08
N ASN A 163 36.71 -15.82 3.07
CA ASN A 163 36.68 -14.34 2.95
C ASN A 163 37.52 -13.59 4.01
N LYS A 164 37.76 -14.21 5.18
CA LYS A 164 38.61 -13.65 6.26
C LYS A 164 40.12 -13.75 5.95
N ASP A 165 40.52 -14.64 5.05
CA ASP A 165 41.90 -14.78 4.57
C ASP A 165 42.16 -14.01 3.25
N ASP A 166 41.12 -13.53 2.56
CA ASP A 166 41.27 -12.67 1.38
C ASP A 166 42.01 -11.35 1.70
N ARG A 167 42.80 -10.83 0.75
CA ARG A 167 43.56 -9.56 0.92
C ARG A 167 43.33 -8.62 -0.25
N ARG A 168 43.29 -7.32 0.06
CA ARG A 168 43.03 -6.22 -0.91
C ARG A 168 44.16 -5.21 -0.86
N LEU A 169 44.58 -4.71 -2.03
CA LEU A 169 45.63 -3.69 -2.16
C LEU A 169 45.19 -2.61 -3.15
N ASN A 170 45.10 -1.36 -2.68
CA ASN A 170 44.76 -0.20 -3.51
C ASN A 170 46.03 0.44 -4.08
N VAL A 171 46.51 -0.10 -5.20
CA VAL A 171 47.65 0.38 -5.99
C VAL A 171 47.32 1.78 -6.51
N GLN A 172 48.02 2.81 -6.04
CA GLN A 172 47.81 4.17 -6.56
C GLN A 172 48.40 4.29 -7.97
N LEU A 173 47.83 5.18 -8.78
CA LEU A 173 48.33 5.47 -10.12
C LEU A 173 49.42 6.54 -10.04
N ASP A 174 50.60 6.16 -9.55
CA ASP A 174 51.72 7.08 -9.25
C ASP A 174 53.14 6.50 -9.50
N HIS A 175 53.23 5.38 -10.22
CA HIS A 175 54.46 4.57 -10.47
C HIS A 175 55.12 3.89 -9.25
N ASN A 176 54.64 4.08 -8.01
CA ASN A 176 55.25 3.44 -6.84
C ASN A 176 54.94 1.93 -6.80
N TRP A 177 55.90 1.15 -6.29
CA TRP A 177 55.69 -0.27 -6.00
C TRP A 177 54.94 -0.44 -4.68
N TYR A 178 53.78 -1.08 -4.76
CA TYR A 178 52.95 -1.51 -3.65
C TYR A 178 53.11 -3.02 -3.44
N GLN A 179 53.00 -3.48 -2.18
CA GLN A 179 53.15 -4.90 -1.84
C GLN A 179 51.99 -5.40 -0.97
N PHE A 180 51.62 -6.67 -1.15
CA PHE A 180 50.76 -7.43 -0.24
C PHE A 180 51.13 -8.92 -0.25
N SER A 181 50.79 -9.63 0.83
CA SER A 181 51.17 -11.04 1.04
C SER A 181 49.95 -11.93 1.17
N ALA A 182 50.01 -13.14 0.60
CA ALA A 182 48.93 -14.11 0.67
C ALA A 182 49.00 -14.94 1.98
N PRO A 183 48.02 -14.88 2.91
CA PRO A 183 48.09 -15.61 4.20
C PRO A 183 47.78 -17.12 4.06
N LYS A 184 47.23 -17.49 2.91
CA LYS A 184 46.95 -18.83 2.39
C LYS A 184 47.27 -18.80 0.90
N ASP A 185 47.26 -19.96 0.26
CA ASP A 185 47.26 -20.02 -1.20
C ASP A 185 46.06 -19.22 -1.74
N ALA A 186 46.31 -18.31 -2.68
CA ALA A 186 45.31 -17.36 -3.18
C ALA A 186 45.40 -17.18 -4.70
N GLY A 187 44.27 -17.01 -5.38
CA GLY A 187 44.24 -16.54 -6.77
C GLY A 187 44.46 -15.02 -6.82
N LEU A 188 45.29 -14.54 -7.75
CA LEU A 188 45.55 -13.11 -7.95
C LEU A 188 44.63 -12.50 -9.01
N PHE A 189 43.91 -11.45 -8.62
CA PHE A 189 42.92 -10.76 -9.45
C PHE A 189 43.10 -9.23 -9.40
N ILE A 190 42.58 -8.55 -10.43
CA ILE A 190 42.29 -7.11 -10.39
C ILE A 190 40.77 -6.93 -10.41
N ARG A 191 40.21 -6.21 -9.43
CA ARG A 191 38.78 -5.87 -9.44
C ARG A 191 38.53 -4.79 -10.51
N THR A 192 37.60 -5.06 -11.41
CA THR A 192 37.37 -4.25 -12.62
C THR A 192 36.79 -2.87 -12.26
N PRO A 193 37.41 -1.74 -12.66
CA PRO A 193 36.92 -0.42 -12.31
C PRO A 193 35.74 0.04 -13.18
N HIS A 194 34.76 0.68 -12.52
CA HIS A 194 33.64 1.39 -13.14
C HIS A 194 34.06 2.76 -13.69
N THR A 195 35.02 2.76 -14.61
CA THR A 195 35.52 3.98 -15.26
C THR A 195 35.92 3.63 -16.69
N PRO A 196 34.99 3.66 -17.66
CA PRO A 196 35.20 3.11 -19.00
C PRO A 196 36.29 3.81 -19.80
N ASP A 197 36.68 5.04 -19.44
CA ASP A 197 37.80 5.79 -20.05
C ASP A 197 39.17 5.55 -19.40
N LEU A 198 39.26 4.78 -18.32
CA LEU A 198 40.53 4.55 -17.63
C LEU A 198 41.43 3.64 -18.50
N ARG A 199 42.60 4.14 -18.86
CA ARG A 199 43.63 3.39 -19.61
C ARG A 199 44.87 3.32 -18.74
N VAL A 200 45.15 2.13 -18.21
CA VAL A 200 46.22 1.86 -17.25
C VAL A 200 46.77 0.46 -17.54
N ASN A 201 48.08 0.30 -17.46
CA ASN A 201 48.67 -1.02 -17.27
C ASN A 201 49.21 -1.13 -15.85
N LEU A 202 49.10 -2.32 -15.24
CA LEU A 202 49.87 -2.66 -14.05
C LEU A 202 51.06 -3.52 -14.45
N GLU A 203 52.21 -3.22 -13.86
CA GLU A 203 53.33 -4.15 -13.78
C GLU A 203 53.27 -4.89 -12.45
N TYR A 204 53.56 -6.19 -12.46
CA TYR A 204 53.57 -7.02 -11.27
C TYR A 204 54.64 -8.11 -11.31
N TYR A 205 55.16 -8.49 -10.14
CA TYR A 205 56.04 -9.64 -9.97
C TYR A 205 55.82 -10.32 -8.61
N PHE A 206 56.35 -11.54 -8.49
CA PHE A 206 56.20 -12.41 -7.33
C PHE A 206 57.57 -12.57 -6.66
N GLU A 207 57.60 -12.50 -5.34
CA GLU A 207 58.81 -12.71 -4.55
C GLU A 207 59.43 -14.08 -4.82
N ASN A 208 60.74 -14.12 -5.09
CA ASN A 208 61.48 -15.32 -5.52
C ASN A 208 60.87 -16.04 -6.74
N ASP A 209 60.10 -15.32 -7.57
CA ASP A 209 59.28 -15.84 -8.67
C ASP A 209 58.26 -16.93 -8.25
N ASN A 210 57.90 -16.99 -6.97
CA ASN A 210 57.08 -18.07 -6.40
C ASN A 210 55.59 -17.94 -6.80
N LYS A 211 55.26 -18.48 -7.98
CA LYS A 211 53.92 -18.44 -8.59
C LYS A 211 53.55 -19.77 -9.24
N ILE A 212 52.27 -20.12 -9.23
CA ILE A 212 51.75 -21.31 -9.93
C ILE A 212 50.75 -20.85 -10.98
N LYS A 213 50.91 -21.26 -12.25
CA LYS A 213 49.93 -20.95 -13.30
C LYS A 213 48.58 -21.63 -12.98
N MET A 214 47.52 -20.86 -12.84
CA MET A 214 46.16 -21.39 -12.74
C MET A 214 45.70 -21.87 -14.13
N PRO A 215 45.12 -23.08 -14.23
CA PRO A 215 44.35 -23.49 -15.40
C PRO A 215 43.14 -22.58 -15.58
N HIS A 216 42.82 -22.27 -16.84
CA HIS A 216 41.67 -21.46 -17.21
C HIS A 216 40.84 -22.20 -18.25
N TYR A 217 39.52 -22.13 -18.11
CA TYR A 217 38.54 -22.68 -19.05
C TYR A 217 37.54 -21.60 -19.43
N GLN A 218 37.71 -21.00 -20.61
CA GLN A 218 36.63 -20.26 -21.24
C GLN A 218 35.57 -21.25 -21.72
N LEU A 219 34.30 -20.86 -21.69
CA LEU A 219 33.21 -21.55 -22.40
C LEU A 219 33.66 -21.98 -23.82
N HIS A 220 33.51 -23.27 -24.11
CA HIS A 220 33.96 -23.98 -25.33
C HIS A 220 35.47 -24.27 -25.49
N ASP A 221 36.30 -24.11 -24.47
CA ASP A 221 37.71 -24.54 -24.49
C ASP A 221 37.89 -26.08 -24.52
N ASP A 222 39.10 -26.55 -24.88
CA ASP A 222 39.46 -27.98 -24.79
C ASP A 222 39.59 -28.43 -23.32
N LYS A 223 38.54 -29.09 -22.83
CA LYS A 223 38.46 -29.65 -21.48
C LYS A 223 39.60 -30.63 -21.18
N LYS A 224 40.11 -31.37 -22.17
CA LYS A 224 41.24 -32.29 -21.98
C LYS A 224 42.56 -31.55 -21.82
N GLN A 225 42.73 -30.42 -22.49
CA GLN A 225 43.87 -29.53 -22.25
C GLN A 225 43.78 -28.93 -20.84
N PHE A 226 42.62 -28.41 -20.44
CA PHE A 226 42.40 -27.87 -19.09
C PHE A 226 42.71 -28.90 -17.98
N ASP A 227 42.15 -30.11 -18.08
CA ASP A 227 42.36 -31.18 -17.09
C ASP A 227 43.84 -31.60 -17.04
N LYS A 228 44.52 -31.64 -18.20
CA LYS A 228 45.96 -31.91 -18.29
C LYS A 228 46.79 -30.79 -17.68
N GLU A 229 46.44 -29.53 -17.92
CA GLU A 229 47.14 -28.38 -17.34
C GLU A 229 46.99 -28.35 -15.81
N TRP A 230 45.79 -28.63 -15.27
CA TRP A 230 45.59 -28.73 -13.82
C TRP A 230 46.33 -29.92 -13.21
N GLY A 231 46.28 -31.08 -13.86
CA GLY A 231 47.03 -32.28 -13.45
C GLY A 231 48.55 -32.09 -13.51
N THR A 232 49.06 -31.18 -14.35
CA THR A 232 50.50 -30.88 -14.48
C THR A 232 50.94 -29.78 -13.51
N SER A 233 50.16 -28.71 -13.35
CA SER A 233 50.53 -27.57 -12.49
C SER A 233 50.30 -27.84 -11.00
N GLN A 234 49.37 -28.73 -10.66
CA GLN A 234 48.86 -28.94 -9.30
C GLN A 234 48.44 -27.62 -8.62
N ALA A 235 47.95 -26.66 -9.42
CA ALA A 235 47.53 -25.35 -8.91
C ALA A 235 46.43 -25.49 -7.84
N PRO A 236 46.48 -24.71 -6.75
CA PRO A 236 45.48 -24.76 -5.67
C PRO A 236 44.08 -24.29 -6.13
N PHE A 237 44.01 -23.62 -7.29
CA PHE A 237 42.78 -23.18 -7.94
C PHE A 237 42.85 -23.31 -9.45
N ALA A 238 41.69 -23.40 -10.08
CA ALA A 238 41.48 -23.12 -11.50
C ALA A 238 40.26 -22.19 -11.67
N ILE A 239 40.09 -21.64 -12.87
CA ILE A 239 38.93 -20.81 -13.21
C ILE A 239 38.17 -21.43 -14.39
N ALA A 240 36.85 -21.39 -14.34
CA ALA A 240 35.98 -21.61 -15.50
C ALA A 240 35.06 -20.39 -15.68
N GLU A 241 35.00 -19.79 -16.88
CA GLU A 241 34.24 -18.56 -17.09
C GLU A 241 33.52 -18.45 -18.45
N SER A 242 32.49 -17.62 -18.45
CA SER A 242 31.70 -17.20 -19.61
C SER A 242 31.49 -15.67 -19.54
N GLU A 243 30.59 -15.11 -20.35
CA GLU A 243 30.34 -13.66 -20.35
C GLU A 243 29.75 -13.18 -19.01
N HIS A 244 28.83 -13.95 -18.44
CA HIS A 244 28.06 -13.57 -17.25
C HIS A 244 28.41 -14.31 -15.94
N VAL A 245 29.30 -15.31 -15.95
CA VAL A 245 29.80 -15.95 -14.72
C VAL A 245 31.30 -16.31 -14.78
N GLN A 246 32.01 -16.16 -13.66
CA GLN A 246 33.38 -16.61 -13.42
C GLN A 246 33.40 -17.47 -12.15
N MET A 247 33.73 -18.76 -12.29
CA MET A 247 33.82 -19.72 -11.19
C MET A 247 35.27 -19.91 -10.74
N PHE A 248 35.55 -19.68 -9.46
CA PHE A 248 36.87 -19.88 -8.85
C PHE A 248 36.89 -21.20 -8.08
N ILE A 249 37.44 -22.23 -8.73
CA ILE A 249 37.29 -23.63 -8.35
C ILE A 249 38.52 -24.07 -7.54
N PRO A 250 38.38 -24.48 -6.26
CA PRO A 250 39.49 -24.98 -5.46
C PRO A 250 39.93 -26.38 -5.90
N VAL A 251 41.21 -26.71 -5.70
CA VAL A 251 41.81 -28.00 -6.11
C VAL A 251 41.14 -29.24 -5.49
N ILE A 252 40.46 -29.09 -4.35
CA ILE A 252 39.67 -30.16 -3.72
C ILE A 252 38.51 -30.65 -4.63
N ASP A 253 38.04 -29.81 -5.56
CA ASP A 253 36.98 -30.12 -6.52
C ASP A 253 37.49 -30.48 -7.92
N ARG A 254 38.82 -30.47 -8.14
CA ARG A 254 39.43 -30.83 -9.43
C ARG A 254 38.92 -32.20 -9.92
N ASP A 255 38.93 -33.19 -9.05
CA ASP A 255 38.58 -34.57 -9.42
C ASP A 255 37.06 -34.74 -9.65
N PHE A 256 36.23 -33.87 -9.07
CA PHE A 256 34.80 -33.75 -9.41
C PHE A 256 34.62 -33.11 -10.80
N VAL A 257 35.31 -31.99 -11.05
CA VAL A 257 35.27 -31.27 -12.34
C VAL A 257 35.84 -32.09 -13.51
N ALA A 258 36.83 -32.95 -13.25
CA ALA A 258 37.37 -33.90 -14.22
C ALA A 258 36.33 -34.97 -14.63
N ASN A 259 35.41 -35.35 -13.73
CA ASN A 259 34.52 -36.51 -13.88
C ASN A 259 33.02 -36.15 -14.00
N LEU A 260 32.66 -34.88 -14.25
CA LEU A 260 31.27 -34.40 -14.41
C LEU A 260 30.44 -35.29 -15.37
N ASN A 261 31.04 -35.69 -16.49
CA ASN A 261 30.40 -36.52 -17.52
C ASN A 261 30.05 -37.95 -17.06
N SER A 262 30.69 -38.42 -15.97
CA SER A 262 30.58 -39.78 -15.43
C SER A 262 29.68 -39.83 -14.19
N ASN A 263 29.16 -38.69 -13.74
CA ASN A 263 28.30 -38.59 -12.58
C ASN A 263 26.85 -38.96 -12.90
N THR A 264 26.26 -39.88 -12.13
CA THR A 264 24.92 -40.46 -12.35
C THR A 264 23.76 -39.64 -11.79
N ASP A 265 23.98 -38.60 -10.97
CA ASP A 265 22.91 -37.72 -10.50
C ASP A 265 22.36 -36.88 -11.68
N ALA A 266 21.05 -36.92 -11.93
CA ALA A 266 20.41 -36.19 -13.02
C ALA A 266 20.49 -34.65 -12.87
N ASN A 267 20.69 -34.15 -11.64
CA ASN A 267 20.74 -32.72 -11.35
C ASN A 267 22.11 -32.10 -11.65
N ILE A 268 23.18 -32.89 -11.65
CA ILE A 268 24.56 -32.42 -11.86
C ILE A 268 24.85 -32.23 -13.36
N PHE A 269 25.38 -31.06 -13.74
CA PHE A 269 25.79 -30.77 -15.12
C PHE A 269 26.93 -31.70 -15.58
N LYS A 270 26.95 -32.12 -16.84
CA LYS A 270 27.87 -33.15 -17.38
C LYS A 270 29.13 -32.59 -18.01
N SER A 271 29.27 -31.27 -18.13
CA SER A 271 30.49 -30.58 -18.58
C SER A 271 30.56 -29.16 -18.00
N LEU A 272 31.73 -28.52 -18.11
CA LEU A 272 31.87 -27.10 -17.79
C LEU A 272 31.00 -26.23 -18.69
N ASP A 273 30.95 -26.53 -20.00
CA ASP A 273 30.03 -25.88 -20.95
C ASP A 273 28.56 -25.98 -20.50
N GLU A 274 28.10 -27.14 -20.03
CA GLU A 274 26.72 -27.30 -19.58
C GLU A 274 26.42 -26.45 -18.33
N THR A 275 27.36 -26.36 -17.38
CA THR A 275 27.26 -25.46 -16.23
C THR A 275 27.20 -23.99 -16.68
N LEU A 276 28.17 -23.56 -17.49
CA LEU A 276 28.31 -22.16 -17.92
C LEU A 276 27.11 -21.71 -18.77
N LEU A 277 26.68 -22.51 -19.75
CA LEU A 277 25.50 -22.22 -20.58
C LEU A 277 24.20 -22.15 -19.77
N TYR A 278 24.11 -22.86 -18.64
CA TYR A 278 22.95 -22.76 -17.75
C TYR A 278 22.89 -21.41 -17.04
N TYR A 279 24.03 -20.94 -16.52
CA TYR A 279 24.14 -19.58 -15.97
C TYR A 279 23.85 -18.51 -17.03
N GLU A 280 24.34 -18.68 -18.26
CA GLU A 280 24.06 -17.77 -19.36
C GLU A 280 22.56 -17.66 -19.68
N ASP A 281 21.84 -18.78 -19.81
CA ASP A 281 20.40 -18.74 -20.06
C ASP A 281 19.63 -18.13 -18.89
N VAL A 282 19.91 -18.55 -17.65
CA VAL A 282 19.25 -18.04 -16.44
C VAL A 282 19.43 -16.54 -16.28
N LEU A 283 20.67 -16.04 -16.37
CA LEU A 283 20.96 -14.61 -16.26
C LEU A 283 20.38 -13.83 -17.44
N THR A 284 20.31 -14.42 -18.64
CA THR A 284 19.58 -13.83 -19.79
C THR A 284 18.07 -13.74 -19.53
N LYS A 285 17.44 -14.75 -18.89
CA LYS A 285 16.02 -14.65 -18.50
C LYS A 285 15.81 -13.60 -17.42
N TYR A 286 16.65 -13.58 -16.40
CA TYR A 286 16.54 -12.61 -15.30
C TYR A 286 16.74 -11.17 -15.81
N ASN A 287 17.70 -10.92 -16.71
CA ASN A 287 17.85 -9.65 -17.44
C ASN A 287 16.53 -9.24 -18.14
N LYS A 288 15.90 -10.19 -18.85
CA LYS A 288 14.64 -9.94 -19.55
C LYS A 288 13.48 -9.66 -18.59
N TRP A 289 13.35 -10.41 -17.49
CA TRP A 289 12.26 -10.25 -16.53
C TRP A 289 12.38 -9.00 -15.66
N LEU A 290 13.61 -8.52 -15.45
CA LEU A 290 13.89 -7.18 -14.94
C LEU A 290 13.54 -6.09 -15.99
N GLY A 291 13.36 -6.45 -17.26
CA GLY A 291 13.00 -5.52 -18.34
C GLY A 291 14.17 -4.69 -18.86
N LEU A 292 15.37 -5.29 -18.95
CA LEU A 292 16.53 -4.67 -19.59
C LEU A 292 16.55 -5.04 -21.09
N ASP A 293 15.84 -4.23 -21.88
CA ASP A 293 15.62 -4.43 -23.31
C ASP A 293 16.43 -3.46 -24.21
N ASN A 294 17.13 -2.50 -23.61
CA ASN A 294 17.85 -1.40 -24.27
C ASN A 294 16.95 -0.41 -25.05
N SER A 295 15.65 -0.36 -24.73
CA SER A 295 14.70 0.58 -25.37
C SER A 295 14.92 2.05 -24.97
N GLN A 296 15.42 2.29 -23.76
CA GLN A 296 15.72 3.59 -23.17
C GLN A 296 17.00 3.51 -22.30
N PRO A 297 17.67 4.64 -21.99
CA PRO A 297 18.89 4.65 -21.16
C PRO A 297 18.74 3.92 -19.81
N GLU A 298 17.59 4.08 -19.16
CA GLU A 298 17.20 3.42 -17.90
C GLU A 298 16.91 1.91 -18.03
N HIS A 299 16.93 1.37 -19.25
CA HIS A 299 16.67 -0.04 -19.56
C HIS A 299 17.81 -0.69 -20.35
N VAL A 300 18.97 -0.02 -20.46
CA VAL A 300 20.20 -0.61 -21.02
C VAL A 300 20.69 -1.75 -20.14
N ASN A 301 21.00 -2.89 -20.77
CA ASN A 301 21.61 -4.04 -20.13
C ASN A 301 23.11 -3.80 -19.90
N SER A 302 23.47 -3.23 -18.74
CA SER A 302 24.87 -3.07 -18.31
C SER A 302 25.59 -4.41 -18.21
N LYS A 303 26.92 -4.40 -18.46
CA LYS A 303 27.74 -5.60 -18.33
C LYS A 303 27.76 -6.10 -16.89
N GLN A 304 27.48 -7.39 -16.72
CA GLN A 304 27.52 -8.13 -15.46
C GLN A 304 28.45 -9.34 -15.60
N GLN A 305 29.08 -9.79 -14.52
CA GLN A 305 29.72 -11.11 -14.44
C GLN A 305 29.76 -11.57 -12.98
N TYR A 306 28.99 -12.60 -12.62
CA TYR A 306 28.93 -13.13 -11.26
C TYR A 306 30.22 -13.87 -10.92
N PHE A 307 30.85 -13.53 -9.79
CA PHE A 307 31.99 -14.29 -9.28
C PHE A 307 31.52 -15.29 -8.23
N VAL A 308 31.71 -16.58 -8.50
CA VAL A 308 31.21 -17.69 -7.68
C VAL A 308 32.39 -18.48 -7.09
N ARG A 309 32.40 -18.73 -5.78
CA ARG A 309 33.45 -19.53 -5.12
C ARG A 309 32.98 -20.34 -3.90
N ALA A 310 33.85 -21.23 -3.43
CA ALA A 310 33.81 -21.79 -2.08
C ALA A 310 34.21 -20.73 -1.03
N ASP A 311 33.55 -20.71 0.12
CA ASP A 311 33.95 -19.93 1.31
C ASP A 311 33.59 -20.63 2.62
N LYS A 312 34.54 -21.33 3.22
CA LYS A 312 34.36 -22.04 4.51
C LYS A 312 34.21 -21.13 5.74
N THR A 313 34.24 -19.83 5.53
CA THR A 313 34.04 -18.80 6.56
C THR A 313 32.85 -17.89 6.26
N GLY A 314 32.03 -18.26 5.28
CA GLY A 314 30.83 -17.56 4.86
C GLY A 314 29.66 -17.65 5.85
N TYR A 315 28.49 -17.32 5.34
CA TYR A 315 27.22 -17.31 6.07
C TYR A 315 26.21 -18.25 5.38
N GLY A 316 25.14 -18.62 6.09
CA GLY A 316 24.10 -19.51 5.56
C GLY A 316 24.64 -20.89 5.12
N ALA A 317 23.98 -21.48 4.11
CA ALA A 317 24.54 -22.57 3.29
C ALA A 317 25.25 -22.02 2.04
N ALA A 318 24.76 -20.88 1.57
CA ALA A 318 25.37 -19.99 0.59
C ALA A 318 24.93 -18.55 0.90
N TYR A 319 25.50 -17.58 0.17
CA TYR A 319 25.18 -16.17 0.30
C TYR A 319 25.63 -15.33 -0.92
N TYR A 320 24.85 -14.30 -1.25
CA TYR A 320 25.21 -13.21 -2.16
C TYR A 320 25.81 -12.02 -1.38
N THR A 321 26.60 -11.20 -2.07
CA THR A 321 27.08 -9.91 -1.57
C THR A 321 27.24 -8.90 -2.71
N TYR A 322 27.55 -7.65 -2.38
CA TYR A 322 28.01 -6.64 -3.34
C TYR A 322 29.25 -7.04 -4.18
N SER A 323 30.00 -8.10 -3.83
CA SER A 323 31.27 -8.42 -4.54
C SER A 323 31.54 -9.89 -4.87
N LEU A 324 30.67 -10.83 -4.49
CA LEU A 324 30.74 -12.26 -4.85
C LEU A 324 29.47 -13.00 -4.44
N VAL A 325 29.27 -14.18 -5.04
CA VAL A 325 28.44 -15.29 -4.55
C VAL A 325 29.36 -16.36 -3.92
N GLY A 326 28.99 -16.87 -2.74
CA GLY A 326 29.77 -17.87 -2.00
C GLY A 326 28.91 -19.02 -1.50
N THR A 327 29.47 -20.23 -1.38
CA THR A 327 28.87 -21.33 -0.60
C THR A 327 29.67 -21.57 0.67
N ASN A 328 28.99 -21.84 1.80
CA ASN A 328 29.60 -21.97 3.12
C ASN A 328 30.29 -23.33 3.31
N SER A 329 31.36 -23.55 2.55
CA SER A 329 32.00 -24.85 2.34
C SER A 329 33.44 -24.68 1.85
N GLU A 330 34.27 -25.72 1.98
CA GLU A 330 35.57 -25.81 1.27
C GLU A 330 35.41 -26.14 -0.22
N HIS A 331 34.21 -26.56 -0.63
CA HIS A 331 33.85 -26.99 -1.99
C HIS A 331 32.91 -26.01 -2.69
N ILE A 332 33.12 -25.74 -3.99
CA ILE A 332 32.20 -24.98 -4.85
C ILE A 332 31.08 -25.87 -5.45
N THR A 333 31.14 -27.18 -5.25
CA THR A 333 30.28 -28.17 -5.93
C THR A 333 28.77 -27.91 -5.93
N PRO A 334 28.11 -27.27 -4.93
CA PRO A 334 26.67 -26.94 -5.03
C PRO A 334 26.27 -26.11 -6.25
N TYR A 335 27.20 -25.32 -6.83
CA TYR A 335 26.98 -24.53 -8.04
C TYR A 335 27.08 -25.32 -9.35
N PHE A 336 27.36 -26.63 -9.27
CA PHE A 336 27.37 -27.57 -10.41
C PHE A 336 26.08 -28.39 -10.51
N TYR A 337 25.01 -27.97 -9.82
CA TYR A 337 23.69 -28.60 -9.79
C TYR A 337 22.61 -27.68 -10.33
N ARG A 338 21.60 -28.27 -10.98
CA ARG A 338 20.27 -27.69 -11.21
C ARG A 338 19.51 -27.56 -9.88
N GLY A 339 19.89 -26.58 -9.08
CA GLY A 339 19.46 -26.45 -7.68
C GLY A 339 18.94 -25.07 -7.33
N TRP A 340 17.97 -25.02 -6.40
CA TRP A 340 17.36 -23.76 -5.97
C TRP A 340 18.37 -22.75 -5.42
N LEU A 341 19.38 -23.25 -4.69
CA LEU A 341 20.53 -22.46 -4.20
C LEU A 341 21.14 -21.61 -5.32
N MET A 342 21.40 -22.18 -6.50
CA MET A 342 22.00 -21.43 -7.60
C MET A 342 21.09 -20.30 -8.11
N LEU A 343 19.77 -20.55 -8.27
CA LEU A 343 18.79 -19.54 -8.71
C LEU A 343 18.57 -18.42 -7.67
N HIS A 344 18.61 -18.78 -6.39
CA HIS A 344 18.38 -17.94 -5.22
C HIS A 344 19.53 -16.94 -5.03
N GLU A 345 20.77 -17.43 -4.98
CA GLU A 345 21.95 -16.60 -4.71
C GLU A 345 22.22 -15.60 -5.83
N ILE A 346 22.09 -15.99 -7.11
CA ILE A 346 22.23 -15.02 -8.20
C ILE A 346 21.02 -14.07 -8.27
N GLY A 347 19.85 -14.54 -7.83
CA GLY A 347 18.61 -13.77 -7.75
C GLY A 347 18.70 -12.56 -6.82
N HIS A 348 19.52 -12.59 -5.77
CA HIS A 348 19.75 -11.41 -4.90
C HIS A 348 20.36 -10.21 -5.65
N GLY A 349 21.01 -10.43 -6.80
CA GLY A 349 21.40 -9.32 -7.69
C GLY A 349 20.22 -8.56 -8.30
N TYR A 350 19.00 -9.08 -8.17
CA TYR A 350 17.74 -8.59 -8.76
C TYR A 350 16.70 -8.14 -7.71
N ASP A 351 17.05 -8.16 -6.42
CA ASP A 351 16.22 -7.64 -5.33
C ASP A 351 15.90 -6.15 -5.54
N GLY A 352 16.94 -5.31 -5.44
CA GLY A 352 16.82 -3.85 -5.52
C GLY A 352 15.88 -3.27 -4.46
N ILE A 353 15.44 -2.03 -4.69
CA ILE A 353 14.51 -1.26 -3.84
C ILE A 353 13.29 -2.05 -3.31
N ASN A 354 12.86 -3.11 -3.99
CA ASN A 354 11.66 -3.86 -3.66
C ASN A 354 11.77 -4.63 -2.33
N VAL A 355 12.97 -4.83 -1.79
CA VAL A 355 13.18 -5.52 -0.50
C VAL A 355 13.32 -4.58 0.70
N ASP A 356 13.35 -3.26 0.47
CA ASP A 356 13.56 -2.22 1.48
C ASP A 356 12.23 -1.53 1.86
N PRO A 357 11.54 -1.96 2.93
CA PRO A 357 10.25 -1.39 3.32
C PRO A 357 10.38 0.06 3.80
N VAL A 358 9.54 0.95 3.25
CA VAL A 358 9.50 2.38 3.59
C VAL A 358 8.64 2.63 4.84
N LEU A 359 7.57 1.84 5.02
CA LEU A 359 6.66 1.90 6.16
C LEU A 359 6.71 0.63 7.02
N PRO A 360 6.40 0.68 8.33
CA PRO A 360 6.36 -0.51 9.20
C PRO A 360 5.32 -1.58 8.82
N ASP A 361 4.37 -1.23 7.94
CA ASP A 361 3.32 -2.10 7.41
C ASP A 361 3.58 -2.53 5.94
N ASP A 362 4.75 -2.19 5.39
CA ASP A 362 5.16 -2.64 4.05
C ASP A 362 5.52 -4.14 4.05
N MET A 363 5.33 -4.77 2.89
CA MET A 363 5.64 -6.19 2.68
C MET A 363 7.14 -6.46 2.81
N GLU A 364 7.51 -7.31 3.76
CA GLU A 364 8.88 -7.81 3.92
C GLU A 364 9.22 -8.78 2.78
N LEU A 365 9.91 -8.29 1.74
CA LEU A 365 10.20 -9.00 0.49
C LEU A 365 11.66 -9.48 0.35
N ALA A 366 12.53 -9.17 1.29
CA ALA A 366 13.83 -9.84 1.42
C ALA A 366 13.63 -11.36 1.55
N GLU A 367 14.49 -12.16 0.90
CA GLU A 367 14.33 -13.61 0.73
C GLU A 367 13.05 -14.07 -0.01
N VAL A 368 12.31 -13.14 -0.62
CA VAL A 368 11.11 -13.43 -1.41
C VAL A 368 11.26 -12.92 -2.84
N TRP A 369 11.81 -11.72 -3.06
CA TRP A 369 11.88 -11.08 -4.38
C TRP A 369 12.81 -11.80 -5.36
N ASN A 370 14.08 -12.04 -4.97
CA ASN A 370 15.01 -12.95 -5.64
C ASN A 370 14.36 -14.27 -6.09
N ASN A 371 13.55 -14.85 -5.21
CA ASN A 371 12.90 -16.14 -5.39
C ASN A 371 11.70 -16.08 -6.37
N ILE A 372 11.16 -14.90 -6.72
CA ILE A 372 10.18 -14.74 -7.81
C ILE A 372 10.82 -15.12 -9.15
N TYR A 373 12.03 -14.61 -9.43
CA TYR A 373 12.81 -14.96 -10.61
C TYR A 373 13.15 -16.46 -10.64
N GLY A 374 13.53 -17.02 -9.49
CA GLY A 374 13.79 -18.46 -9.34
C GLY A 374 12.55 -19.33 -9.63
N ASN A 375 11.38 -18.97 -9.08
CA ASN A 375 10.15 -19.71 -9.34
C ASN A 375 9.72 -19.59 -10.81
N LEU A 376 9.86 -18.41 -11.42
CA LEU A 376 9.54 -18.19 -12.83
C LEU A 376 10.43 -19.04 -13.75
N TYR A 377 11.71 -19.21 -13.42
CA TYR A 377 12.61 -20.09 -14.18
C TYR A 377 12.24 -21.57 -14.07
N VAL A 378 12.01 -22.10 -12.87
CA VAL A 378 11.63 -23.51 -12.69
C VAL A 378 10.25 -23.81 -13.30
N SER A 379 9.30 -22.88 -13.21
CA SER A 379 7.93 -23.09 -13.71
C SER A 379 7.75 -22.87 -15.22
N THR A 380 8.64 -22.13 -15.89
CA THR A 380 8.49 -21.82 -17.33
C THR A 380 9.65 -22.25 -18.23
N ILE A 381 10.85 -22.52 -17.69
CA ILE A 381 12.06 -22.82 -18.48
C ILE A 381 12.61 -24.22 -18.19
N ASP A 382 12.92 -24.55 -16.92
CA ASP A 382 13.50 -25.85 -16.56
C ASP A 382 12.78 -26.53 -15.39
N SER A 383 11.68 -27.20 -15.71
CA SER A 383 10.89 -28.01 -14.77
C SER A 383 11.56 -29.33 -14.36
N ARG A 384 12.81 -29.61 -14.80
CA ARG A 384 13.63 -30.70 -14.24
C ARG A 384 14.25 -30.33 -12.91
N GLN A 385 14.45 -29.03 -12.65
CA GLN A 385 14.97 -28.55 -11.38
C GLN A 385 13.95 -28.79 -10.26
N PHE A 386 14.45 -29.08 -9.06
CA PHE A 386 13.61 -29.20 -7.88
C PHE A 386 12.87 -27.89 -7.55
N ASP A 387 11.55 -27.93 -7.70
CA ASP A 387 10.64 -26.88 -7.27
C ASP A 387 10.56 -26.80 -5.74
N TRP A 388 11.37 -25.92 -5.16
CA TRP A 388 11.39 -25.66 -3.72
C TRP A 388 10.06 -25.09 -3.21
N LEU A 389 9.33 -24.31 -4.02
CA LEU A 389 8.10 -23.62 -3.61
C LEU A 389 6.93 -24.60 -3.44
N TYR A 390 6.73 -25.53 -4.39
CA TYR A 390 5.60 -26.46 -4.34
C TYR A 390 5.97 -27.93 -4.14
N ASN A 391 7.24 -28.31 -4.13
CA ASN A 391 7.70 -29.71 -4.00
C ASN A 391 6.99 -30.63 -5.02
N GLY A 392 6.80 -30.12 -6.25
CA GLY A 392 6.10 -30.82 -7.33
C GLY A 392 4.56 -30.91 -7.20
N ASN A 393 3.93 -30.26 -6.21
CA ASN A 393 2.46 -30.26 -6.08
C ASN A 393 1.89 -28.89 -5.66
N GLN A 394 1.74 -28.01 -6.66
CA GLN A 394 1.23 -26.65 -6.50
C GLN A 394 -0.19 -26.62 -5.88
N GLU A 395 -1.14 -27.39 -6.42
CA GLU A 395 -2.52 -27.36 -5.93
C GLU A 395 -2.59 -27.74 -4.45
N LYS A 396 -1.89 -28.79 -4.02
CA LYS A 396 -1.92 -29.25 -2.63
C LYS A 396 -1.29 -28.23 -1.67
N TYR A 397 -0.28 -27.50 -2.10
CA TYR A 397 0.31 -26.42 -1.30
C TYR A 397 -0.63 -25.21 -1.21
N GLN A 398 -1.14 -24.71 -2.35
CA GLN A 398 -2.10 -23.60 -2.38
C GLN A 398 -3.41 -23.95 -1.62
N GLU A 399 -3.88 -25.20 -1.66
CA GLU A 399 -5.05 -25.66 -0.90
C GLU A 399 -4.83 -25.56 0.62
N ASN A 400 -3.61 -25.87 1.10
CA ASN A 400 -3.27 -25.73 2.51
C ASN A 400 -3.23 -24.25 2.93
N VAL A 401 -2.65 -23.37 2.11
CA VAL A 401 -2.62 -21.91 2.36
C VAL A 401 -4.04 -21.34 2.40
N ILE A 402 -4.90 -21.68 1.43
CA ILE A 402 -6.31 -21.25 1.40
C ILE A 402 -7.12 -21.83 2.57
N LYS A 403 -6.78 -23.04 3.06
CA LYS A 403 -7.39 -23.60 4.27
C LYS A 403 -6.99 -22.84 5.53
N GLN A 404 -5.72 -22.50 5.70
CA GLN A 404 -5.23 -21.69 6.82
C GLN A 404 -5.85 -20.30 6.83
N LEU A 405 -5.94 -19.66 5.67
CA LEU A 405 -6.62 -18.37 5.47
C LEU A 405 -8.10 -18.41 5.91
N LYS A 406 -8.82 -19.49 5.61
CA LYS A 406 -10.22 -19.67 6.06
C LYS A 406 -10.35 -19.99 7.55
N SER A 407 -9.36 -20.61 8.19
CA SER A 407 -9.43 -20.96 9.62
C SER A 407 -8.84 -19.91 10.56
N SER A 408 -7.91 -19.09 10.09
CA SER A 408 -7.08 -18.20 10.91
C SER A 408 -6.56 -17.00 10.10
N PRO A 409 -7.44 -16.13 9.58
CA PRO A 409 -7.03 -15.04 8.68
C PRO A 409 -6.04 -14.06 9.32
N GLU A 410 -6.15 -13.80 10.63
CA GLU A 410 -5.21 -12.92 11.35
C GLU A 410 -3.78 -13.48 11.44
N SER A 411 -3.56 -14.79 11.33
CA SER A 411 -2.21 -15.36 11.24
C SER A 411 -1.67 -15.40 9.81
N MET A 412 -2.52 -15.18 8.80
CA MET A 412 -2.15 -15.15 7.38
C MET A 412 -1.78 -13.75 6.86
N SER A 413 -1.57 -12.78 7.77
CA SER A 413 -1.01 -11.47 7.40
C SER A 413 0.41 -11.63 6.84
N PHE A 414 0.76 -10.96 5.74
CA PHE A 414 1.97 -11.22 4.95
C PHE A 414 3.28 -11.26 5.76
N ASN A 415 3.52 -10.29 6.66
CA ASN A 415 4.75 -10.27 7.47
C ASN A 415 4.73 -11.30 8.63
N LYS A 416 3.60 -11.97 8.91
CA LYS A 416 3.49 -13.03 9.95
C LYS A 416 3.71 -14.45 9.42
N ILE A 417 3.62 -14.65 8.11
CA ILE A 417 3.79 -15.96 7.46
C ILE A 417 5.22 -16.17 6.96
N GLY A 418 5.59 -17.45 6.76
CA GLY A 418 6.92 -17.85 6.32
C GLY A 418 7.24 -17.44 4.89
N LEU A 419 8.55 -17.41 4.57
CA LEU A 419 9.08 -17.00 3.27
C LEU A 419 8.49 -17.78 2.09
N ARG A 420 8.19 -19.07 2.29
CA ARG A 420 7.58 -19.94 1.27
C ARG A 420 6.13 -19.55 0.98
N GLU A 421 5.37 -19.23 2.02
CA GLU A 421 3.99 -18.75 1.93
C GLU A 421 3.93 -17.36 1.29
N ARG A 422 4.85 -16.46 1.68
CA ARG A 422 5.05 -15.14 1.03
C ARG A 422 5.38 -15.29 -0.46
N LEU A 423 6.33 -16.15 -0.81
CA LEU A 423 6.71 -16.42 -2.20
C LEU A 423 5.55 -17.00 -3.01
N ASN A 424 4.74 -17.89 -2.44
CA ASN A 424 3.54 -18.40 -3.11
C ASN A 424 2.55 -17.27 -3.43
N ILE A 425 2.39 -16.27 -2.56
CA ILE A 425 1.52 -15.12 -2.82
C ILE A 425 2.05 -14.32 -4.01
N MET A 426 3.35 -13.99 -4.02
CA MET A 426 3.97 -13.23 -5.12
C MET A 426 3.96 -14.00 -6.45
N ALA A 427 4.25 -15.30 -6.43
CA ALA A 427 4.22 -16.16 -7.61
C ALA A 427 2.79 -16.37 -8.15
N THR A 428 1.78 -16.42 -7.27
CA THR A 428 0.36 -16.51 -7.66
C THR A 428 -0.14 -15.18 -8.25
N MET A 429 0.32 -14.03 -7.71
CA MET A 429 0.09 -12.71 -8.33
C MET A 429 0.74 -12.64 -9.72
N LEU A 430 2.02 -13.03 -9.86
CA LEU A 430 2.74 -13.05 -11.14
C LEU A 430 2.01 -13.86 -12.22
N ARG A 431 1.42 -15.01 -11.89
CA ARG A 431 0.63 -15.82 -12.84
C ARG A 431 -0.75 -15.23 -13.13
N GLY A 432 -1.29 -14.39 -12.26
CA GLY A 432 -2.57 -13.69 -12.47
C GLY A 432 -2.47 -12.37 -13.24
N THR A 433 -1.40 -11.60 -13.04
CA THR A 433 -1.12 -10.35 -13.79
C THR A 433 -0.41 -10.64 -15.11
N GLY A 434 0.56 -11.56 -15.10
CA GLY A 434 1.40 -11.91 -16.25
C GLY A 434 2.83 -11.40 -16.10
N VAL A 435 3.74 -12.01 -16.87
CA VAL A 435 5.17 -11.67 -16.86
C VAL A 435 5.42 -10.27 -17.44
N ASP A 436 4.62 -9.83 -18.39
CA ASP A 436 4.78 -8.51 -19.02
C ASP A 436 4.39 -7.36 -18.08
N ASP A 437 3.41 -7.57 -17.18
CA ASP A 437 3.08 -6.64 -16.09
C ASP A 437 4.23 -6.56 -15.06
N PHE A 438 4.93 -7.67 -14.78
CA PHE A 438 6.11 -7.69 -13.91
C PHE A 438 7.33 -7.02 -14.56
N ILE A 439 7.55 -7.21 -15.87
CA ILE A 439 8.58 -6.50 -16.65
C ILE A 439 8.30 -4.99 -16.59
N SER A 440 7.06 -4.58 -16.88
CA SER A 440 6.62 -3.19 -16.86
C SER A 440 6.78 -2.55 -15.48
N TYR A 441 6.52 -3.30 -14.41
CA TYR A 441 6.78 -2.85 -13.04
C TYR A 441 8.26 -2.58 -12.78
N ASN A 442 9.14 -3.54 -13.08
CA ASN A 442 10.58 -3.39 -12.87
C ASN A 442 11.17 -2.23 -13.71
N GLN A 443 10.66 -2.03 -14.94
CA GLN A 443 10.96 -0.87 -15.78
C GLN A 443 10.50 0.44 -15.13
N TYR A 444 9.25 0.51 -14.65
CA TYR A 444 8.71 1.68 -13.98
C TYR A 444 9.53 2.07 -12.73
N MET A 445 9.86 1.10 -11.87
CA MET A 445 10.63 1.36 -10.64
C MET A 445 12.01 1.97 -10.95
N ARG A 446 12.76 1.44 -11.93
CA ARG A 446 14.03 2.05 -12.38
C ARG A 446 13.85 3.43 -12.98
N ALA A 447 12.87 3.63 -13.84
CA ALA A 447 12.64 4.92 -14.50
C ALA A 447 12.27 6.02 -13.49
N ASN A 448 11.53 5.67 -12.44
CA ASN A 448 10.93 6.61 -11.47
C ASN A 448 11.58 6.55 -10.08
N HIS A 449 12.77 5.94 -9.96
CA HIS A 449 13.46 5.61 -8.69
C HIS A 449 13.35 6.71 -7.61
N GLU A 450 13.67 7.97 -7.94
CA GLU A 450 13.66 9.10 -6.99
C GLU A 450 12.28 9.33 -6.34
N SER A 451 11.18 8.97 -7.01
CA SER A 451 9.81 9.08 -6.50
C SER A 451 9.32 7.83 -5.76
N VAL A 452 9.76 6.64 -6.16
CA VAL A 452 9.32 5.38 -5.54
C VAL A 452 10.04 5.09 -4.22
N HIS A 453 11.27 5.59 -4.04
CA HIS A 453 12.04 5.60 -2.78
C HIS A 453 11.34 6.28 -1.59
N HIS A 454 10.23 6.98 -1.81
CA HIS A 454 9.48 7.71 -0.77
C HIS A 454 8.02 7.25 -0.65
N LYS A 455 7.66 6.10 -1.26
CA LYS A 455 6.30 5.57 -1.28
C LYS A 455 6.29 4.09 -0.86
N SER A 456 5.26 3.72 -0.09
CA SER A 456 4.99 2.34 0.33
C SER A 456 5.17 1.32 -0.81
N ILE A 457 5.91 0.25 -0.55
CA ILE A 457 6.10 -0.81 -1.55
C ILE A 457 4.77 -1.48 -1.91
N ASN A 458 3.86 -1.61 -0.93
CA ASN A 458 2.51 -2.15 -1.13
C ASN A 458 1.74 -1.34 -2.18
N ASP A 459 1.76 -0.01 -2.04
CA ASP A 459 1.11 0.91 -2.98
C ASP A 459 1.79 0.92 -4.36
N ASN A 460 3.11 0.76 -4.42
CA ASN A 460 3.83 0.65 -5.70
C ASN A 460 3.48 -0.65 -6.43
N ILE A 461 3.47 -1.79 -5.73
CA ILE A 461 3.04 -3.09 -6.28
C ILE A 461 1.58 -3.02 -6.74
N ALA A 462 0.67 -2.53 -5.89
CA ALA A 462 -0.75 -2.45 -6.23
C ALA A 462 -1.05 -1.53 -7.43
N GLN A 463 -0.32 -0.42 -7.59
CA GLN A 463 -0.59 0.57 -8.64
C GLN A 463 0.14 0.29 -9.97
N TYR A 464 1.37 -0.25 -9.91
CA TYR A 464 2.27 -0.33 -11.06
C TYR A 464 2.59 -1.76 -11.52
N TRP A 465 2.50 -2.76 -10.63
CA TRP A 465 2.43 -4.17 -11.06
C TRP A 465 0.97 -4.57 -11.31
N GLY A 466 0.03 -4.04 -10.51
CA GLY A 466 -1.41 -4.07 -10.81
C GLY A 466 -1.86 -3.10 -11.92
N ILE A 467 -0.98 -2.72 -12.85
CA ILE A 467 -1.27 -1.64 -13.81
C ILE A 467 -2.42 -1.97 -14.78
N ASN A 468 -2.53 -3.25 -15.20
CA ASN A 468 -3.60 -3.76 -16.06
C ASN A 468 -4.67 -4.58 -15.31
N LYS A 469 -4.49 -4.83 -14.00
CA LYS A 469 -5.31 -5.72 -13.17
C LYS A 469 -5.45 -5.20 -11.73
N ASN A 470 -6.67 -5.06 -11.23
CA ASN A 470 -6.87 -4.61 -9.85
C ASN A 470 -6.60 -5.76 -8.86
N VAL A 471 -5.38 -5.77 -8.30
CA VAL A 471 -4.88 -6.78 -7.36
C VAL A 471 -5.22 -6.50 -5.89
N ILE A 472 -5.86 -5.36 -5.56
CA ILE A 472 -6.15 -4.96 -4.18
C ILE A 472 -6.91 -6.07 -3.40
N PRO A 473 -7.99 -6.70 -3.95
CA PRO A 473 -8.70 -7.76 -3.23
C PRO A 473 -7.86 -9.01 -2.96
N TYR A 474 -6.85 -9.27 -3.80
CA TYR A 474 -5.95 -10.40 -3.59
C TYR A 474 -4.90 -10.10 -2.51
N LEU A 475 -4.33 -8.90 -2.50
CA LEU A 475 -3.35 -8.48 -1.50
C LEU A 475 -3.98 -8.34 -0.11
N GLU A 476 -5.20 -7.81 -0.02
CA GLU A 476 -5.91 -7.63 1.26
C GLU A 476 -6.34 -8.95 1.92
N LEU A 477 -6.47 -10.07 1.18
CA LEU A 477 -6.64 -11.40 1.78
C LEU A 477 -5.51 -11.75 2.75
N PHE A 478 -4.29 -11.27 2.47
CA PHE A 478 -3.09 -11.49 3.27
C PHE A 478 -2.75 -10.26 4.12
N GLY A 479 -3.75 -9.41 4.42
CA GLY A 479 -3.61 -8.25 5.31
C GLY A 479 -2.63 -7.17 4.83
N VAL A 480 -2.23 -7.18 3.54
CA VAL A 480 -1.39 -6.14 2.94
C VAL A 480 -2.18 -4.84 2.90
N LYS A 481 -1.66 -3.78 3.51
CA LYS A 481 -2.33 -2.48 3.58
C LYS A 481 -1.99 -1.64 2.35
N ILE A 482 -3.00 -1.31 1.56
CA ILE A 482 -2.94 -0.32 0.47
C ILE A 482 -3.57 0.99 0.96
N SER A 483 -2.95 2.13 0.69
CA SER A 483 -3.47 3.45 1.12
C SER A 483 -4.75 3.83 0.39
N ASP A 484 -5.61 4.61 1.04
CA ASP A 484 -6.87 5.06 0.44
C ASP A 484 -6.68 5.93 -0.82
N SER A 485 -5.57 6.69 -0.89
CA SER A 485 -5.21 7.44 -2.11
C SER A 485 -4.95 6.49 -3.27
N THR A 486 -4.11 5.48 -3.06
CA THR A 486 -3.78 4.47 -4.08
C THR A 486 -5.01 3.63 -4.45
N LYS A 487 -5.84 3.25 -3.47
CA LYS A 487 -7.16 2.62 -3.72
C LYS A 487 -8.07 3.49 -4.59
N ASN A 488 -8.21 4.78 -4.29
CA ASN A 488 -9.04 5.69 -5.07
C ASN A 488 -8.49 5.89 -6.50
N ASN A 489 -7.18 5.89 -6.68
CA ASN A 489 -6.54 6.08 -7.99
C ASN A 489 -6.58 4.81 -8.87
N ILE A 490 -6.51 3.62 -8.26
CA ILE A 490 -6.67 2.35 -8.99
C ILE A 490 -8.15 2.12 -9.35
N ASN A 491 -9.09 2.36 -8.44
CA ASN A 491 -10.52 2.22 -8.70
C ASN A 491 -11.12 3.35 -9.57
N ALA A 492 -10.35 4.38 -9.91
CA ALA A 492 -10.72 5.32 -10.96
C ALA A 492 -10.54 4.74 -12.38
N LYS A 493 -9.80 3.64 -12.54
CA LYS A 493 -9.56 2.97 -13.83
C LYS A 493 -10.50 1.78 -14.04
N PRO A 494 -10.88 1.44 -15.29
CA PRO A 494 -11.76 0.31 -15.60
C PRO A 494 -11.04 -1.07 -15.54
N LEU A 495 -10.23 -1.32 -14.52
CA LEU A 495 -9.40 -2.52 -14.41
C LEU A 495 -10.22 -3.73 -13.89
N PRO A 496 -10.07 -4.93 -14.49
CA PRO A 496 -10.66 -6.14 -13.94
C PRO A 496 -9.93 -6.57 -12.67
N PHE A 497 -10.71 -6.97 -11.66
CA PHE A 497 -10.21 -7.49 -10.38
C PHE A 497 -9.63 -8.90 -10.53
N LEU A 498 -8.62 -9.23 -9.72
CA LEU A 498 -8.07 -10.59 -9.58
C LEU A 498 -8.36 -11.18 -8.20
N TYR A 499 -8.79 -12.44 -8.17
CA TYR A 499 -9.09 -13.17 -6.93
C TYR A 499 -9.05 -14.69 -7.13
N PRO A 500 -8.77 -15.51 -6.10
CA PRO A 500 -8.67 -16.96 -6.26
C PRO A 500 -10.03 -17.63 -6.58
N LEU A 501 -10.09 -18.43 -7.63
CA LEU A 501 -11.31 -19.13 -8.08
C LEU A 501 -12.00 -19.94 -6.96
N SER A 502 -11.20 -20.67 -6.17
CA SER A 502 -11.61 -21.44 -4.97
C SER A 502 -12.18 -20.63 -3.78
N LEU A 503 -12.24 -19.31 -3.89
CA LEU A 503 -12.92 -18.42 -2.94
C LEU A 503 -14.25 -17.89 -3.48
N LEU A 504 -14.56 -18.07 -4.76
CA LEU A 504 -15.80 -17.60 -5.41
C LEU A 504 -16.88 -18.69 -5.52
N THR A 505 -16.49 -19.95 -5.70
CA THR A 505 -17.42 -21.06 -5.93
C THR A 505 -16.87 -22.40 -5.45
N HIS A 506 -17.77 -23.35 -5.14
CA HIS A 506 -17.47 -24.77 -4.92
C HIS A 506 -18.03 -25.67 -6.04
N ASN A 507 -18.70 -25.09 -7.03
CA ASN A 507 -19.29 -25.80 -8.16
C ASN A 507 -18.19 -26.37 -9.08
N THR A 508 -17.96 -27.68 -8.97
CA THR A 508 -16.91 -28.39 -9.73
C THR A 508 -17.05 -28.24 -11.24
N ASN A 509 -18.27 -28.12 -11.78
CA ASN A 509 -18.48 -27.94 -13.21
C ASN A 509 -18.08 -26.52 -13.67
N ALA A 510 -18.40 -25.50 -12.86
CA ALA A 510 -17.94 -24.13 -13.09
C ALA A 510 -16.41 -24.07 -13.05
N ILE A 511 -15.79 -24.61 -11.98
CA ILE A 511 -14.33 -24.65 -11.81
C ILE A 511 -13.67 -25.33 -13.02
N ASN A 512 -14.08 -26.55 -13.37
CA ASN A 512 -13.50 -27.29 -14.49
C ASN A 512 -13.65 -26.56 -15.83
N LYS A 513 -14.77 -25.86 -16.06
CA LYS A 513 -14.98 -25.01 -17.25
C LYS A 513 -14.00 -23.84 -17.29
N VAL A 514 -13.77 -23.16 -16.16
CA VAL A 514 -12.83 -22.03 -16.07
C VAL A 514 -11.38 -22.50 -16.24
N LEU A 515 -10.97 -23.57 -15.55
CA LEU A 515 -9.61 -24.13 -15.66
C LEU A 515 -9.28 -24.56 -17.10
N SER A 516 -10.21 -25.26 -17.77
CA SER A 516 -9.99 -25.73 -19.14
C SER A 516 -10.07 -24.62 -20.20
N LYS A 517 -10.94 -23.63 -20.04
CA LYS A 517 -11.08 -22.49 -20.98
C LYS A 517 -9.86 -21.56 -20.97
N HIS A 518 -9.24 -21.35 -19.80
CA HIS A 518 -8.18 -20.36 -19.59
C HIS A 518 -6.81 -20.97 -19.25
N HIS A 519 -6.65 -22.28 -19.38
CA HIS A 519 -5.40 -23.02 -19.15
C HIS A 519 -4.75 -22.81 -17.77
N LEU A 520 -5.57 -22.60 -16.74
CA LEU A 520 -5.09 -22.36 -15.37
C LEU A 520 -4.61 -23.66 -14.71
N ALA A 521 -3.48 -23.57 -13.99
CA ALA A 521 -2.83 -24.74 -13.39
C ALA A 521 -3.72 -25.50 -12.39
N ASN A 522 -4.47 -24.78 -11.54
CA ASN A 522 -5.46 -25.36 -10.62
C ASN A 522 -6.46 -24.32 -10.08
N LYS A 523 -7.42 -24.78 -9.26
CA LYS A 523 -8.54 -24.00 -8.69
C LYS A 523 -8.14 -22.84 -7.74
N HIS A 524 -6.88 -22.74 -7.33
CA HIS A 524 -6.39 -21.69 -6.44
C HIS A 524 -5.73 -20.51 -7.18
N GLU A 525 -5.57 -20.60 -8.51
CA GLU A 525 -5.11 -19.49 -9.33
C GLU A 525 -6.12 -18.35 -9.41
N LEU A 526 -5.66 -17.17 -9.81
CA LEU A 526 -6.45 -15.95 -9.87
C LEU A 526 -7.30 -15.89 -11.15
N VAL A 527 -8.52 -15.39 -11.00
CA VAL A 527 -9.48 -15.17 -12.09
C VAL A 527 -10.05 -13.77 -12.04
N THR A 528 -10.46 -13.25 -13.19
CA THR A 528 -11.29 -12.05 -13.32
C THR A 528 -12.77 -12.42 -13.49
N ASN A 529 -13.66 -11.42 -13.39
CA ASN A 529 -15.10 -11.61 -13.60
C ASN A 529 -15.39 -12.21 -14.99
N GLU A 530 -14.74 -11.75 -16.05
CA GLU A 530 -14.92 -12.23 -17.42
C GLU A 530 -14.52 -13.71 -17.58
N MET A 531 -13.55 -14.17 -16.78
CA MET A 531 -13.09 -15.56 -16.82
C MET A 531 -14.13 -16.52 -16.24
N ILE A 532 -14.87 -16.08 -15.21
CA ILE A 532 -15.87 -16.87 -14.47
C ILE A 532 -17.33 -16.61 -14.88
N GLN A 533 -17.63 -15.51 -15.60
CA GLN A 533 -18.99 -15.12 -16.01
C GLN A 533 -19.76 -16.23 -16.73
N ASP A 534 -19.09 -16.98 -17.60
CA ASP A 534 -19.62 -18.13 -18.34
C ASP A 534 -20.05 -19.32 -17.44
N SER A 535 -19.76 -19.30 -16.14
CA SER A 535 -20.14 -20.37 -15.21
C SER A 535 -21.65 -20.46 -14.95
N GLY A 536 -22.36 -19.33 -15.04
CA GLY A 536 -23.75 -19.21 -14.60
C GLY A 536 -23.96 -19.30 -13.08
N VAL A 537 -22.88 -19.31 -12.28
CA VAL A 537 -22.98 -19.30 -10.82
C VAL A 537 -23.24 -17.86 -10.34
N VAL A 538 -24.26 -17.70 -9.51
CA VAL A 538 -24.68 -16.42 -8.94
C VAL A 538 -24.74 -16.50 -7.42
N ALA A 539 -24.62 -15.35 -6.75
CA ALA A 539 -24.71 -15.21 -5.30
C ALA A 539 -25.60 -14.02 -4.91
N HIS A 540 -25.86 -13.91 -3.61
CA HIS A 540 -26.45 -12.74 -2.96
C HIS A 540 -25.38 -12.11 -2.03
N ASN A 541 -25.38 -10.78 -1.92
CA ASN A 541 -24.63 -10.05 -0.91
C ASN A 541 -25.22 -8.64 -0.71
N GLN A 542 -24.82 -7.94 0.35
CA GLN A 542 -25.40 -6.65 0.75
C GLN A 542 -24.33 -5.60 1.05
N VAL A 543 -24.58 -4.35 0.65
CA VAL A 543 -23.79 -3.18 1.04
C VAL A 543 -24.51 -2.43 2.16
N VAL A 544 -23.80 -2.12 3.24
CA VAL A 544 -24.28 -1.34 4.39
C VAL A 544 -23.62 0.03 4.38
N LEU A 545 -24.35 1.09 4.69
CA LEU A 545 -23.82 2.46 4.73
C LEU A 545 -23.78 2.98 6.18
N ASP A 546 -22.58 3.15 6.73
CA ASP A 546 -22.37 3.97 7.92
C ASP A 546 -22.17 5.42 7.47
N LEU A 547 -23.22 6.22 7.66
CA LEU A 547 -23.27 7.59 7.18
C LEU A 547 -22.55 8.60 8.09
N ASN A 548 -22.05 8.22 9.28
CA ASN A 548 -21.39 9.16 10.21
C ASN A 548 -22.12 10.51 10.38
N HIS A 549 -23.45 10.45 10.57
CA HIS A 549 -24.39 11.57 10.67
C HIS A 549 -24.68 12.38 9.40
N HIS A 550 -24.12 12.03 8.24
CA HIS A 550 -24.56 12.58 6.94
C HIS A 550 -25.99 12.15 6.58
N LYS A 551 -26.61 12.92 5.69
CA LYS A 551 -27.85 12.57 4.97
C LYS A 551 -27.53 12.22 3.52
N LEU A 552 -28.26 11.27 2.94
CA LEU A 552 -28.15 10.92 1.52
C LEU A 552 -29.05 11.81 0.65
N GLN A 553 -28.71 11.92 -0.64
CA GLN A 553 -29.60 12.50 -1.65
C GLN A 553 -30.92 11.71 -1.81
N TYR A 554 -31.89 12.30 -2.52
CA TYR A 554 -33.17 11.66 -2.85
C TYR A 554 -33.01 10.43 -3.77
N ASP A 555 -33.89 9.43 -3.59
CA ASP A 555 -33.84 8.11 -4.24
C ASP A 555 -32.43 7.46 -4.31
N PRO A 556 -31.73 7.36 -3.16
CA PRO A 556 -30.32 6.98 -3.10
C PRO A 556 -30.12 5.52 -3.49
N LYS A 557 -29.05 5.26 -4.25
CA LYS A 557 -28.72 3.95 -4.82
C LYS A 557 -27.24 3.64 -4.67
N VAL A 558 -26.93 2.36 -4.44
CA VAL A 558 -25.59 1.81 -4.63
C VAL A 558 -25.55 1.12 -5.99
N SER A 559 -24.46 1.24 -6.74
CA SER A 559 -24.21 0.47 -7.96
C SER A 559 -22.97 -0.39 -7.83
N LEU A 560 -22.95 -1.53 -8.52
CA LEU A 560 -21.81 -2.42 -8.66
C LEU A 560 -21.19 -2.21 -10.04
N ILE A 561 -19.86 -2.12 -10.10
CA ILE A 561 -19.09 -1.86 -11.31
C ILE A 561 -18.10 -2.99 -11.60
N SER A 562 -18.04 -3.39 -12.87
CA SER A 562 -16.99 -4.26 -13.43
C SER A 562 -16.43 -3.56 -14.68
N ASN A 563 -15.12 -3.36 -14.73
CA ASN A 563 -14.40 -2.75 -15.86
C ASN A 563 -15.06 -1.43 -16.35
N GLY A 564 -15.35 -0.53 -15.40
CA GLY A 564 -16.01 0.76 -15.67
C GLY A 564 -17.50 0.70 -16.03
N ASN A 565 -18.10 -0.49 -16.18
CA ASN A 565 -19.50 -0.68 -16.53
C ASN A 565 -20.32 -1.01 -15.27
N ILE A 566 -21.48 -0.37 -15.11
CA ILE A 566 -22.44 -0.72 -14.05
C ILE A 566 -23.12 -2.06 -14.41
N ILE A 567 -22.98 -3.06 -13.54
CA ILE A 567 -23.56 -4.41 -13.73
C ILE A 567 -24.83 -4.63 -12.92
N ALA A 568 -25.03 -3.89 -11.84
CA ALA A 568 -26.26 -3.87 -11.05
C ALA A 568 -26.40 -2.57 -10.25
N THR A 569 -27.63 -2.20 -9.91
CA THR A 569 -27.95 -1.04 -9.06
C THR A 569 -29.08 -1.43 -8.11
N SER A 570 -28.95 -1.07 -6.83
CA SER A 570 -29.95 -1.32 -5.79
C SER A 570 -30.25 -0.04 -5.02
N LYS A 571 -31.51 0.13 -4.60
CA LYS A 571 -31.92 1.28 -3.78
C LYS A 571 -31.44 1.08 -2.34
N VAL A 572 -31.08 2.18 -1.67
CA VAL A 572 -30.79 2.15 -0.24
C VAL A 572 -32.09 2.19 0.55
N ILE A 573 -32.35 1.15 1.32
CA ILE A 573 -33.47 1.04 2.26
C ILE A 573 -32.89 0.83 3.65
N ASN A 574 -33.25 1.68 4.61
CA ASN A 574 -32.76 1.62 6.00
C ASN A 574 -31.22 1.51 6.12
N GLY A 575 -30.49 2.25 5.27
CA GLY A 575 -29.02 2.26 5.23
C GLY A 575 -28.37 1.03 4.55
N ARG A 576 -29.15 0.20 3.84
CA ARG A 576 -28.69 -1.04 3.19
C ARG A 576 -29.09 -1.08 1.72
N ALA A 577 -28.21 -1.58 0.86
CA ALA A 577 -28.48 -1.84 -0.56
C ALA A 577 -28.25 -3.32 -0.85
N ASP A 578 -29.29 -3.98 -1.35
CA ASP A 578 -29.40 -5.44 -1.42
C ASP A 578 -29.22 -5.95 -2.86
N PHE A 579 -28.41 -7.00 -3.06
CA PHE A 579 -28.04 -7.47 -4.39
C PHE A 579 -28.17 -8.99 -4.49
N SER A 580 -29.23 -9.45 -5.15
CA SER A 580 -29.51 -10.87 -5.40
C SER A 580 -29.25 -11.25 -6.86
N ASN A 581 -28.85 -12.51 -7.09
CA ASN A 581 -28.57 -13.10 -8.42
C ASN A 581 -27.43 -12.42 -9.21
N ILE A 582 -26.45 -11.86 -8.51
CA ILE A 582 -25.24 -11.29 -9.15
C ILE A 582 -24.25 -12.44 -9.46
N PRO A 583 -23.61 -12.49 -10.65
CA PRO A 583 -22.59 -13.49 -10.93
C PRO A 583 -21.46 -13.46 -9.90
N VAL A 584 -20.94 -14.64 -9.52
CA VAL A 584 -19.80 -14.71 -8.59
C VAL A 584 -18.57 -14.03 -9.17
N GLY A 585 -17.88 -13.25 -8.35
CA GLY A 585 -16.88 -12.28 -8.81
C GLY A 585 -16.65 -11.17 -7.79
N ILE A 586 -16.01 -10.10 -8.22
CA ILE A 586 -15.57 -8.97 -7.38
C ILE A 586 -15.91 -7.68 -8.09
N TYR A 587 -16.64 -6.80 -7.42
CA TYR A 587 -17.18 -5.58 -8.03
C TYR A 587 -16.78 -4.36 -7.22
N GLN A 588 -16.37 -3.30 -7.91
CA GLN A 588 -16.23 -1.98 -7.32
C GLN A 588 -17.61 -1.50 -6.88
N ILE A 589 -17.68 -0.90 -5.69
CA ILE A 589 -18.92 -0.29 -5.20
C ILE A 589 -18.90 1.20 -5.54
N LEU A 590 -19.95 1.67 -6.21
CA LEU A 590 -20.26 3.10 -6.37
C LEU A 590 -21.38 3.47 -5.38
N PRO A 591 -21.06 4.12 -4.25
CA PRO A 591 -22.04 4.59 -3.27
C PRO A 591 -22.81 5.84 -3.73
N PRO A 592 -23.98 6.12 -3.13
CA PRO A 592 -24.70 7.36 -3.34
C PRO A 592 -24.00 8.56 -2.69
N TYR A 593 -24.16 9.74 -3.28
CA TYR A 593 -23.75 11.00 -2.67
C TYR A 593 -24.60 11.36 -1.45
N THR A 594 -23.97 12.06 -0.50
CA THR A 594 -24.66 12.79 0.57
C THR A 594 -25.28 14.10 0.06
N GLU A 595 -26.11 14.76 0.87
CA GLU A 595 -26.65 16.10 0.58
C GLU A 595 -25.59 17.22 0.47
N ASN A 596 -24.31 16.93 0.77
CA ASN A 596 -23.18 17.84 0.50
C ASN A 596 -22.13 17.25 -0.47
N GLY A 597 -22.46 16.18 -1.20
CA GLY A 597 -21.59 15.63 -2.25
C GLY A 597 -20.41 14.79 -1.75
N THR A 598 -20.39 14.40 -0.48
CA THR A 598 -19.39 13.51 0.12
C THR A 598 -19.60 12.05 -0.32
N LEU A 599 -18.50 11.32 -0.50
CA LEU A 599 -18.46 9.85 -0.65
C LEU A 599 -17.50 9.22 0.38
N PRO A 600 -17.65 7.93 0.72
CA PRO A 600 -16.62 7.12 1.39
C PRO A 600 -15.43 6.84 0.45
N ASN A 601 -14.33 6.31 0.99
CA ASN A 601 -13.21 5.84 0.15
C ASN A 601 -13.62 4.62 -0.70
N SER A 602 -12.94 4.46 -1.84
CA SER A 602 -13.25 3.42 -2.82
C SER A 602 -13.12 2.02 -2.22
N SER A 603 -14.12 1.18 -2.49
CA SER A 603 -14.22 -0.16 -1.92
C SER A 603 -14.82 -1.13 -2.95
N TYR A 604 -14.69 -2.42 -2.68
CA TYR A 604 -15.17 -3.51 -3.52
C TYR A 604 -15.96 -4.51 -2.66
N ILE A 605 -16.77 -5.33 -3.31
CA ILE A 605 -17.54 -6.41 -2.69
C ILE A 605 -17.30 -7.72 -3.46
N VAL A 606 -17.10 -8.80 -2.70
CA VAL A 606 -16.93 -10.15 -3.25
C VAL A 606 -18.29 -10.85 -3.22
N PHE A 607 -18.71 -11.38 -4.36
CA PHE A 607 -19.87 -12.25 -4.49
C PHE A 607 -19.37 -13.69 -4.61
N SER A 608 -19.71 -14.51 -3.62
CA SER A 608 -19.24 -15.88 -3.49
C SER A 608 -20.41 -16.81 -3.15
N GLU A 609 -20.41 -17.99 -3.77
CA GLU A 609 -21.32 -19.10 -3.45
C GLU A 609 -21.00 -19.72 -2.07
N LEU A 610 -19.85 -19.38 -1.47
CA LEU A 610 -19.35 -20.02 -0.25
C LEU A 610 -19.84 -19.36 1.04
N GLN A 611 -20.00 -18.04 1.03
CA GLN A 611 -20.37 -17.21 2.19
C GLN A 611 -20.79 -15.81 1.75
N GLU A 612 -21.75 -15.23 2.45
CA GLU A 612 -22.12 -13.82 2.28
C GLU A 612 -21.18 -12.94 3.12
N ASN A 613 -20.49 -12.01 2.48
CA ASN A 613 -19.54 -11.10 3.11
C ASN A 613 -20.03 -9.64 2.92
N PRO A 614 -20.99 -9.14 3.71
CA PRO A 614 -21.54 -7.80 3.54
C PRO A 614 -20.50 -6.72 3.83
N VAL A 615 -20.47 -5.68 2.99
CA VAL A 615 -19.47 -4.61 3.07
C VAL A 615 -20.09 -3.36 3.69
N THR A 616 -19.52 -2.90 4.80
CA THR A 616 -19.88 -1.61 5.41
C THR A 616 -19.02 -0.50 4.82
N LEU A 617 -19.64 0.43 4.10
CA LEU A 617 -19.01 1.67 3.65
C LEU A 617 -19.10 2.72 4.73
N ILE A 618 -17.96 3.25 5.16
CA ILE A 618 -17.85 4.26 6.21
C ILE A 618 -17.62 5.62 5.56
N TYR A 619 -18.61 6.51 5.65
CA TYR A 619 -18.49 7.89 5.15
C TYR A 619 -17.59 8.70 6.11
N PRO A 620 -16.82 9.69 5.62
CA PRO A 620 -16.02 10.58 6.47
C PRO A 620 -16.91 11.31 7.48
N THR A 621 -16.43 11.58 8.69
CA THR A 621 -17.19 12.39 9.65
C THR A 621 -17.29 13.83 9.15
N LEU A 622 -18.39 14.52 9.49
CA LEU A 622 -18.71 15.88 8.96
C LEU A 622 -17.56 16.90 9.11
N ASN A 623 -16.73 16.75 10.14
CA ASN A 623 -15.61 17.65 10.47
C ASN A 623 -14.26 17.24 9.85
N VAL A 624 -14.21 16.13 9.10
CA VAL A 624 -12.97 15.53 8.55
C VAL A 624 -13.15 15.26 7.06
N GLN A 625 -13.14 16.33 6.27
CA GLN A 625 -13.31 16.30 4.82
C GLN A 625 -11.94 16.13 4.14
N SER A 626 -11.57 14.91 3.77
CA SER A 626 -10.21 14.60 3.30
C SER A 626 -9.95 15.05 1.86
N VAL A 627 -9.65 16.35 1.66
CA VAL A 627 -9.38 16.99 0.35
C VAL A 627 -8.06 16.54 -0.30
N GLY A 628 -7.22 15.76 0.40
CA GLY A 628 -5.90 15.33 -0.08
C GLY A 628 -4.82 16.43 -0.02
N TYR A 629 -5.21 17.69 0.16
CA TYR A 629 -4.32 18.83 0.35
C TYR A 629 -3.31 18.59 1.48
N LYS A 630 -2.03 18.83 1.18
CA LYS A 630 -0.92 18.75 2.13
C LYS A 630 0.09 19.84 1.83
N GLU A 631 0.81 20.27 2.85
CA GLU A 631 1.98 21.14 2.71
C GLU A 631 3.22 20.40 3.23
N HIS A 632 4.19 20.17 2.34
CA HIS A 632 5.42 19.44 2.62
C HIS A 632 6.58 20.36 3.01
N ILE A 633 7.44 19.89 3.92
CA ILE A 633 8.62 20.60 4.40
C ILE A 633 9.80 19.63 4.48
N THR A 634 10.87 19.92 3.75
CA THR A 634 12.12 19.14 3.72
C THR A 634 13.23 19.88 4.46
N GLY A 635 13.77 19.26 5.51
CA GLY A 635 14.96 19.72 6.26
C GLY A 635 16.24 19.04 5.76
N LEU A 636 17.16 19.82 5.18
CA LEU A 636 18.34 19.32 4.49
C LEU A 636 19.65 19.55 5.27
N GLY A 637 20.53 18.55 5.24
CA GLY A 637 21.85 18.53 5.87
C GLY A 637 23.01 18.90 4.94
N LEU A 638 24.19 18.37 5.24
CA LEU A 638 25.42 18.57 4.47
C LEU A 638 25.26 18.01 3.05
N GLY A 639 25.60 18.81 2.04
CA GLY A 639 25.45 18.40 0.63
C GLY A 639 24.00 18.28 0.16
N ASN A 640 23.04 18.86 0.90
CA ASN A 640 21.59 18.75 0.67
C ASN A 640 21.02 17.32 0.87
N SER A 641 21.62 16.51 1.74
CA SER A 641 21.00 15.25 2.19
C SER A 641 19.68 15.52 2.92
N VAL A 642 18.60 14.79 2.59
CA VAL A 642 17.36 14.85 3.38
C VAL A 642 17.58 14.20 4.74
N HIS A 643 17.25 14.89 5.83
CA HIS A 643 17.29 14.35 7.20
C HIS A 643 15.95 14.44 7.95
N LEU A 644 15.09 15.40 7.61
CA LEU A 644 13.74 15.51 8.18
C LEU A 644 12.73 15.81 7.06
N ASN A 645 11.60 15.12 7.06
CA ASN A 645 10.40 15.50 6.31
C ASN A 645 9.25 15.79 7.29
N LEU A 646 8.44 16.80 6.97
CA LEU A 646 7.19 17.11 7.65
C LEU A 646 6.07 17.25 6.61
N ASP A 647 4.90 16.64 6.87
CA ASP A 647 3.71 16.80 6.04
C ASP A 647 2.56 17.30 6.88
N TYR A 648 2.11 18.55 6.68
CA TYR A 648 0.89 19.04 7.31
C TYR A 648 -0.32 18.74 6.42
N ASN A 649 -1.30 18.01 6.95
CA ASN A 649 -2.63 17.90 6.37
C ASN A 649 -3.65 18.68 7.24
N PRO A 650 -4.22 19.79 6.73
CA PRO A 650 -5.17 20.61 7.49
C PRO A 650 -6.43 19.86 7.90
N GLN A 651 -7.08 19.16 6.98
CA GLN A 651 -8.43 18.62 7.18
C GLN A 651 -8.45 17.36 8.06
N LEU A 652 -7.34 16.61 8.11
CA LEU A 652 -7.09 15.55 9.09
C LEU A 652 -6.48 16.08 10.40
N LYS A 653 -6.22 17.39 10.51
CA LYS A 653 -5.54 18.04 11.65
C LYS A 653 -4.29 17.29 12.12
N THR A 654 -3.48 16.84 11.18
CA THR A 654 -2.33 15.97 11.46
C THR A 654 -1.07 16.51 10.78
N MET A 655 0.03 16.57 11.52
CA MET A 655 1.37 16.73 10.97
C MET A 655 2.11 15.39 11.09
N SER A 656 2.46 14.78 9.97
CA SER A 656 3.35 13.61 9.94
C SER A 656 4.81 14.08 9.98
N ILE A 657 5.68 13.34 10.67
CA ILE A 657 7.12 13.59 10.78
C ILE A 657 7.90 12.34 10.41
N GLN A 658 8.95 12.50 9.60
CA GLN A 658 9.94 11.46 9.29
C GLN A 658 11.36 12.00 9.54
N ASP A 659 12.06 11.53 10.58
CA ASP A 659 13.48 11.83 10.86
C ASP A 659 14.34 10.63 10.46
N LYS A 660 15.40 10.82 9.67
CA LYS A 660 16.35 9.73 9.33
C LYS A 660 17.13 9.17 10.52
N LEU A 661 17.09 9.84 11.67
CA LEU A 661 17.83 9.51 12.90
C LEU A 661 19.36 9.64 12.77
N GLU A 662 19.83 10.30 11.71
CA GLU A 662 21.24 10.50 11.39
C GLU A 662 21.72 11.91 11.77
N SER A 663 23.04 12.09 11.82
CA SER A 663 23.71 13.38 11.99
C SER A 663 23.59 14.22 10.70
N PRO A 664 22.88 15.36 10.71
CA PRO A 664 22.61 16.09 9.47
C PRO A 664 23.82 16.86 8.93
N HIS A 665 24.78 17.27 9.77
CA HIS A 665 25.89 18.11 9.33
C HIS A 665 27.10 18.03 10.28
N VAL A 666 28.10 17.21 9.92
CA VAL A 666 29.27 16.88 10.78
C VAL A 666 30.06 18.10 11.29
N TYR A 667 30.00 19.24 10.61
CA TYR A 667 30.68 20.49 11.01
C TYR A 667 29.93 21.31 12.10
N PHE A 668 28.72 20.91 12.52
CA PHE A 668 28.01 21.55 13.64
C PHE A 668 27.98 20.63 14.86
N SER A 669 28.58 21.06 15.97
CA SER A 669 28.50 20.39 17.29
C SER A 669 27.31 20.85 18.14
N THR A 670 26.47 21.75 17.61
CA THR A 670 25.28 22.32 18.24
C THR A 670 24.02 21.85 17.54
N THR A 671 22.85 22.28 18.01
CA THR A 671 21.59 22.22 17.26
C THR A 671 21.80 22.74 15.84
N TYR A 672 21.52 21.87 14.87
CA TYR A 672 21.50 22.19 13.44
C TYR A 672 20.08 22.49 12.98
N MET A 673 19.10 21.75 13.51
CA MET A 673 17.68 21.93 13.27
C MET A 673 16.91 21.66 14.57
N ASP A 674 15.83 22.41 14.82
CA ASP A 674 14.87 22.14 15.88
C ASP A 674 13.46 22.32 15.33
N VAL A 675 12.56 21.38 15.63
CA VAL A 675 11.15 21.46 15.22
C VAL A 675 10.28 21.30 16.46
N LYS A 676 9.55 22.35 16.79
CA LYS A 676 8.73 22.47 17.98
C LYS A 676 7.28 22.79 17.58
N VAL A 677 6.32 22.09 18.20
CA VAL A 677 4.90 22.47 18.11
C VAL A 677 4.40 22.91 19.47
N GLU A 678 3.86 24.13 19.54
CA GLU A 678 3.16 24.67 20.69
C GLU A 678 1.66 24.73 20.42
N SER A 679 0.83 24.62 21.46
CA SER A 679 -0.57 24.99 21.35
C SER A 679 -0.72 26.49 21.07
N LYS A 680 -1.91 26.91 20.61
CA LYS A 680 -2.27 28.34 20.53
C LYS A 680 -1.94 29.11 21.83
N ASP A 681 -2.14 28.46 22.98
CA ASP A 681 -1.92 28.96 24.34
C ASP A 681 -0.45 28.84 24.83
N GLY A 682 0.46 28.36 23.98
CA GLY A 682 1.91 28.26 24.26
C GLY A 682 2.36 26.98 24.98
N GLN A 683 1.51 25.96 25.14
CA GLN A 683 1.91 24.70 25.75
C GLN A 683 2.68 23.82 24.75
N LEU A 684 3.82 23.26 25.17
CA LEU A 684 4.62 22.38 24.33
C LEU A 684 3.88 21.06 24.03
N LYS A 685 3.56 20.82 22.75
CA LYS A 685 2.96 19.56 22.25
C LYS A 685 3.98 18.59 21.68
N TYR A 686 5.06 19.09 21.06
CA TYR A 686 6.09 18.28 20.41
C TYR A 686 7.42 19.05 20.30
N VAL A 687 8.55 18.34 20.41
CA VAL A 687 9.89 18.86 20.09
C VAL A 687 10.75 17.74 19.48
N ARG A 688 11.54 18.06 18.46
CA ARG A 688 12.59 17.21 17.87
C ARG A 688 13.82 18.08 17.59
N THR A 689 14.94 17.77 18.23
CA THR A 689 16.19 18.56 18.13
C THR A 689 17.28 17.73 17.46
N LEU A 690 17.75 18.17 16.29
CA LEU A 690 18.82 17.51 15.54
C LEU A 690 20.14 18.23 15.80
N ILE A 691 21.02 17.63 16.62
CA ILE A 691 22.40 18.09 16.80
C ILE A 691 23.23 17.68 15.57
N GLY A 692 23.98 18.62 14.99
CA GLY A 692 24.57 18.48 13.66
C GLY A 692 25.44 17.23 13.46
N ASN A 693 26.26 16.89 14.45
CA ASN A 693 27.19 15.77 14.41
C ASN A 693 26.77 14.54 15.23
N GLN A 694 25.47 14.38 15.56
CA GLN A 694 24.98 13.26 16.38
C GLN A 694 23.82 12.50 15.71
N ASN A 695 23.90 11.17 15.74
CA ASN A 695 22.81 10.27 15.37
C ASN A 695 21.84 10.11 16.57
N ARG A 696 20.55 9.84 16.29
CA ARG A 696 19.45 9.67 17.26
C ARG A 696 18.80 8.27 17.16
N PRO A 697 19.55 7.15 17.18
CA PRO A 697 19.02 5.82 16.86
C PRO A 697 17.94 5.29 17.83
N ASN A 698 17.75 5.95 18.98
CA ASN A 698 16.76 5.58 20.00
C ASN A 698 15.44 6.38 19.87
N GLU A 699 15.31 7.26 18.88
CA GLU A 699 14.09 8.04 18.64
C GLU A 699 13.20 7.40 17.57
N LEU A 700 11.93 7.82 17.51
CA LEU A 700 10.99 7.34 16.49
C LEU A 700 11.29 7.99 15.13
N ARG A 701 11.65 7.16 14.14
CA ARG A 701 11.84 7.55 12.74
C ARG A 701 10.58 8.23 12.18
N ASN A 702 9.43 7.58 12.30
CA ASN A 702 8.14 8.07 11.82
C ASN A 702 7.18 8.36 12.98
N GLN A 703 6.45 9.47 12.94
CA GLN A 703 5.48 9.84 13.97
C GLN A 703 4.39 10.78 13.42
N ASP A 704 3.12 10.52 13.76
CA ASP A 704 2.01 11.44 13.48
C ASP A 704 1.64 12.27 14.73
N LEU A 705 1.44 13.57 14.55
CA LEU A 705 1.05 14.52 15.59
C LEU A 705 -0.29 15.18 15.28
N LYS A 706 -1.26 15.05 16.20
CA LYS A 706 -2.54 15.78 16.11
C LYS A 706 -2.36 17.25 16.49
N ILE A 707 -2.65 18.15 15.56
CA ILE A 707 -2.66 19.60 15.78
C ILE A 707 -4.07 20.11 16.08
N GLU A 708 -4.19 21.36 16.51
CA GLU A 708 -5.43 22.12 16.47
C GLU A 708 -5.20 23.45 15.72
N TYR A 709 -6.25 24.02 15.13
CA TYR A 709 -6.11 25.28 14.42
C TYR A 709 -5.74 26.42 15.40
N GLY A 710 -4.72 27.21 15.05
CA GLY A 710 -4.09 28.19 15.92
C GLY A 710 -2.86 27.67 16.69
N ASP A 711 -2.57 26.37 16.66
CA ASP A 711 -1.29 25.83 17.12
C ASP A 711 -0.13 26.39 16.27
N LYS A 712 1.08 26.41 16.85
CA LYS A 712 2.27 27.05 16.25
C LYS A 712 3.33 26.01 15.94
N LEU A 713 3.81 26.00 14.70
CA LEU A 713 4.98 25.25 14.25
C LEU A 713 6.19 26.20 14.26
N ILE A 714 7.12 25.99 15.19
CA ILE A 714 8.34 26.78 15.31
C ILE A 714 9.49 25.91 14.79
N ILE A 715 10.17 26.36 13.74
CA ILE A 715 11.32 25.66 13.16
C ILE A 715 12.57 26.53 13.29
N TYR A 716 13.64 25.96 13.84
CA TYR A 716 15.00 26.46 13.73
C TYR A 716 15.76 25.68 12.65
N HIS A 717 16.56 26.39 11.85
CA HIS A 717 17.56 25.79 10.96
C HIS A 717 18.84 26.64 10.96
N ALA A 718 19.99 26.00 11.17
CA ALA A 718 21.28 26.68 11.26
C ALA A 718 21.72 27.31 9.93
N GLU A 719 21.28 26.72 8.81
CA GLU A 719 21.46 27.20 7.43
C GLU A 719 20.07 27.35 6.78
N PRO A 720 19.36 28.49 6.92
CA PRO A 720 17.92 28.56 6.65
C PRO A 720 17.52 28.25 5.20
N ASP A 721 18.36 28.55 4.20
CA ASP A 721 18.12 28.19 2.79
C ASP A 721 18.14 26.66 2.51
N ARG A 722 18.40 25.82 3.54
CA ARG A 722 18.27 24.35 3.52
C ARG A 722 17.01 23.81 4.21
N LEU A 723 16.17 24.67 4.77
CA LEU A 723 14.78 24.33 5.09
C LEU A 723 13.92 24.69 3.87
N ARG A 724 13.40 23.69 3.15
CA ARG A 724 12.63 23.88 1.93
C ARG A 724 11.16 23.54 2.15
N PHE A 725 10.29 24.33 1.54
CA PHE A 725 8.87 24.08 1.39
C PHE A 725 8.55 23.92 -0.09
N ASP A 726 7.68 22.97 -0.43
CA ASP A 726 7.11 22.84 -1.79
C ASP A 726 6.31 24.09 -2.20
N ILE A 727 5.88 24.87 -1.20
CA ILE A 727 5.19 26.14 -1.33
C ILE A 727 6.20 27.29 -1.16
N PRO A 728 6.55 28.03 -2.24
CA PRO A 728 7.62 29.02 -2.21
C PRO A 728 7.48 30.11 -1.14
N GLU A 729 6.25 30.54 -0.85
CA GLU A 729 5.91 31.64 0.08
C GLU A 729 6.26 31.32 1.54
N LEU A 730 6.25 30.03 1.90
CA LEU A 730 6.58 29.55 3.25
C LEU A 730 8.09 29.51 3.51
N ASN A 731 8.93 29.50 2.46
CA ASN A 731 10.39 29.49 2.63
C ASN A 731 10.89 30.72 3.41
N THR A 732 12.01 30.56 4.11
CA THR A 732 12.53 31.56 5.06
C THR A 732 14.04 31.75 4.95
N LYS A 733 14.51 32.94 5.33
CA LYS A 733 15.94 33.28 5.46
C LYS A 733 16.34 33.57 6.91
N THR A 734 15.40 33.49 7.87
CA THR A 734 15.70 33.62 9.29
C THR A 734 15.98 32.24 9.89
N LYS A 735 17.02 32.15 10.74
CA LYS A 735 17.40 30.88 11.40
C LYS A 735 16.31 30.28 12.28
N GLN A 736 15.31 31.06 12.65
CA GLN A 736 14.08 30.58 13.28
C GLN A 736 12.88 31.25 12.61
N THR A 737 11.82 30.48 12.38
CA THR A 737 10.54 30.97 11.85
C THR A 737 9.39 30.28 12.59
N THR A 738 8.30 31.00 12.80
CA THR A 738 7.06 30.47 13.38
C THR A 738 5.97 30.50 12.32
N TYR A 739 5.27 29.38 12.18
CA TYR A 739 4.09 29.22 11.34
C TYR A 739 2.88 28.88 12.23
N ILE A 740 1.66 29.14 11.75
CA ILE A 740 0.41 28.82 12.45
C ILE A 740 -0.39 27.80 11.63
N PHE A 741 -0.84 26.71 12.25
CA PHE A 741 -1.69 25.72 11.61
C PHE A 741 -3.12 26.25 11.43
N THR A 742 -3.65 26.24 10.20
CA THR A 742 -5.05 26.58 9.89
C THR A 742 -5.69 25.57 8.94
N GLN A 743 -7.00 25.67 8.74
CA GLN A 743 -7.76 24.83 7.81
C GLN A 743 -7.36 24.99 6.32
N PHE A 744 -6.64 26.06 5.99
CA PHE A 744 -6.18 26.38 4.62
C PHE A 744 -4.68 26.10 4.42
N GLY A 745 -3.97 25.59 5.43
CA GLY A 745 -2.52 25.42 5.42
C GLY A 745 -1.82 26.18 6.56
N LEU A 746 -0.50 26.32 6.44
CA LEU A 746 0.35 27.09 7.33
C LEU A 746 0.29 28.58 6.98
N ILE A 747 0.11 29.41 8.01
CA ILE A 747 0.31 30.86 7.92
C ILE A 747 1.72 31.18 8.38
N LYS A 748 2.46 31.94 7.57
CA LYS A 748 3.73 32.59 7.96
C LYS A 748 3.54 34.07 8.30
N GLU A 749 2.64 34.76 7.58
CA GLU A 749 2.45 36.22 7.68
C GLU A 749 0.98 36.64 7.76
N ASN A 750 0.09 36.12 6.90
CA ASN A 750 -1.34 36.40 6.91
C ASN A 750 -2.19 35.17 6.48
N GLU A 751 -3.49 35.19 6.80
CA GLU A 751 -4.43 34.11 6.44
C GLU A 751 -4.82 34.12 4.96
N ASP A 752 -4.89 35.30 4.33
CA ASP A 752 -5.26 35.45 2.91
C ASP A 752 -4.34 34.64 1.98
N THR A 753 -3.04 34.53 2.30
CA THR A 753 -2.10 33.71 1.52
C THR A 753 -2.41 32.22 1.62
N ALA A 754 -2.73 31.70 2.81
CA ALA A 754 -3.14 30.30 2.97
C ALA A 754 -4.48 30.03 2.27
N TYR A 755 -5.46 30.92 2.47
CA TYR A 755 -6.76 30.85 1.80
C TYR A 755 -6.65 30.79 0.27
N ASN A 756 -5.86 31.69 -0.33
CA ASN A 756 -5.70 31.72 -1.78
C ASN A 756 -4.87 30.53 -2.31
N ARG A 757 -3.88 29.99 -1.57
CA ARG A 757 -3.23 28.73 -1.94
C ARG A 757 -4.21 27.56 -1.98
N PHE A 758 -5.05 27.42 -0.96
CA PHE A 758 -6.05 26.36 -0.90
C PHE A 758 -7.10 26.50 -2.03
N LYS A 759 -7.55 27.72 -2.33
CA LYS A 759 -8.43 28.01 -3.47
C LYS A 759 -7.77 27.66 -4.82
N ASN A 760 -6.51 28.05 -5.03
CA ASN A 760 -5.77 27.75 -6.25
C ASN A 760 -5.58 26.23 -6.42
N TYR A 761 -5.23 25.50 -5.34
CA TYR A 761 -5.16 24.04 -5.35
C TYR A 761 -6.47 23.39 -5.80
N ILE A 762 -7.62 23.85 -5.30
CA ILE A 762 -8.93 23.34 -5.73
C ILE A 762 -9.13 23.60 -7.24
N ASN A 763 -8.91 24.84 -7.69
CA ASN A 763 -9.05 25.22 -9.10
C ASN A 763 -8.13 24.42 -10.05
N GLU A 764 -6.86 24.25 -9.68
CA GLU A 764 -5.87 23.50 -10.45
C GLU A 764 -6.24 22.01 -10.53
N ASN A 765 -6.64 21.39 -9.41
CA ASN A 765 -7.04 19.98 -9.41
C ASN A 765 -8.36 19.75 -10.18
N LEU A 766 -9.35 20.65 -10.09
CA LEU A 766 -10.56 20.58 -10.92
C LEU A 766 -10.25 20.78 -12.42
N THR A 767 -9.27 21.63 -12.75
CA THR A 767 -8.76 21.77 -14.13
C THR A 767 -8.08 20.48 -14.61
N ASN A 768 -7.28 19.84 -13.75
CA ASN A 768 -6.65 18.56 -14.03
C ASN A 768 -7.68 17.45 -14.23
N TYR A 769 -8.70 17.32 -13.36
CA TYR A 769 -9.76 16.32 -13.53
C TYR A 769 -10.69 16.60 -14.72
N THR A 770 -10.89 17.86 -15.11
CA THR A 770 -11.55 18.22 -16.38
C THR A 770 -10.72 17.75 -17.58
N THR A 771 -9.40 17.90 -17.52
CA THR A 771 -8.46 17.46 -18.57
C THR A 771 -8.38 15.94 -18.65
N LEU A 772 -8.35 15.24 -17.51
CA LEU A 772 -8.37 13.78 -17.42
C LEU A 772 -9.71 13.21 -17.94
N MET A 773 -10.85 13.77 -17.53
CA MET A 773 -12.17 13.40 -18.05
C MET A 773 -12.26 13.49 -19.59
N ASN A 774 -11.67 14.53 -20.17
CA ASN A 774 -11.68 14.76 -21.62
C ASN A 774 -10.68 13.90 -22.41
N SER A 775 -9.62 13.40 -21.76
CA SER A 775 -8.57 12.58 -22.40
C SER A 775 -8.71 11.07 -22.15
N HIS A 776 -9.33 10.69 -21.04
CA HIS A 776 -9.48 9.32 -20.56
C HIS A 776 -10.94 9.10 -20.12
N ILE A 777 -11.86 9.13 -21.10
CA ILE A 777 -13.32 9.06 -20.88
C ILE A 777 -13.78 7.77 -20.20
N ASP A 778 -12.96 6.73 -20.22
CA ASP A 778 -13.13 5.45 -19.53
C ASP A 778 -12.87 5.54 -18.01
N GLN A 779 -12.03 6.49 -17.57
CA GLN A 779 -11.63 6.66 -16.17
C GLN A 779 -12.61 7.58 -15.42
N LYS A 780 -12.94 7.22 -14.17
CA LYS A 780 -14.00 7.81 -13.35
C LYS A 780 -13.51 8.20 -11.95
N TYR A 781 -13.10 9.45 -11.78
CA TYR A 781 -12.55 9.99 -10.53
C TYR A 781 -13.63 10.42 -9.52
N TYR A 782 -14.64 9.57 -9.29
CA TYR A 782 -15.82 9.89 -8.48
C TYR A 782 -15.47 10.44 -7.09
N LYS A 783 -14.50 9.80 -6.41
CA LYS A 783 -14.08 10.18 -5.06
C LYS A 783 -13.22 11.44 -5.05
N GLN A 784 -12.26 11.56 -5.95
CA GLN A 784 -11.36 12.71 -6.02
C GLN A 784 -12.10 14.00 -6.39
N VAL A 785 -13.07 13.94 -7.31
CA VAL A 785 -13.92 15.09 -7.67
C VAL A 785 -14.96 15.38 -6.57
N SER A 786 -15.47 14.36 -5.88
CA SER A 786 -16.29 14.51 -4.66
C SER A 786 -15.54 15.27 -3.56
N ASP A 787 -14.30 14.89 -3.26
CA ASP A 787 -13.49 15.54 -2.22
C ASP A 787 -13.21 17.02 -2.54
N LEU A 788 -12.97 17.36 -3.82
CA LEU A 788 -12.78 18.75 -4.27
C LEU A 788 -14.09 19.56 -4.27
N TYR A 789 -15.21 18.95 -4.65
CA TYR A 789 -16.53 19.60 -4.57
C TYR A 789 -16.87 19.93 -3.10
N VAL A 790 -16.65 18.98 -2.20
CA VAL A 790 -16.81 19.17 -0.75
C VAL A 790 -15.86 20.27 -0.24
N ALA A 791 -14.61 20.30 -0.70
CA ALA A 791 -13.63 21.34 -0.36
C ALA A 791 -14.08 22.76 -0.71
N MET A 792 -14.83 22.95 -1.79
CA MET A 792 -15.37 24.25 -2.20
C MET A 792 -16.34 24.84 -1.16
N HIS A 793 -16.94 24.02 -0.29
CA HIS A 793 -17.78 24.49 0.82
C HIS A 793 -16.96 25.09 1.98
N MET A 794 -15.63 24.96 1.98
CA MET A 794 -14.73 25.66 2.91
C MET A 794 -14.33 27.07 2.40
N LEU A 795 -14.66 27.41 1.15
CA LEU A 795 -14.39 28.73 0.56
C LEU A 795 -15.50 29.73 0.91
N ASN A 796 -15.24 31.04 0.75
CA ASN A 796 -16.31 32.03 0.82
C ASN A 796 -17.33 31.81 -0.32
N GLU A 797 -18.56 32.28 -0.12
CA GLU A 797 -19.67 32.03 -1.04
C GLU A 797 -19.40 32.47 -2.48
N ILE A 798 -18.69 33.59 -2.68
CA ILE A 798 -18.38 34.17 -3.99
C ILE A 798 -17.40 33.26 -4.75
N ASP A 799 -16.28 32.89 -4.10
CA ASP A 799 -15.28 31.99 -4.68
C ASP A 799 -15.86 30.58 -4.93
N SER A 800 -16.71 30.09 -4.02
CA SER A 800 -17.38 28.79 -4.14
C SER A 800 -18.36 28.77 -5.32
N LYS A 801 -19.21 29.79 -5.46
CA LYS A 801 -20.13 29.94 -6.61
C LYS A 801 -19.38 30.13 -7.93
N ALA A 802 -18.29 30.90 -7.95
CA ALA A 802 -17.46 31.10 -9.14
C ALA A 802 -16.83 29.78 -9.64
N LEU A 803 -16.20 29.01 -8.75
CA LEU A 803 -15.64 27.70 -9.10
C LEU A 803 -16.73 26.70 -9.53
N HIS A 804 -17.89 26.72 -8.88
CA HIS A 804 -19.01 25.87 -9.30
C HIS A 804 -19.51 26.21 -10.71
N GLN A 805 -19.63 27.50 -11.04
CA GLN A 805 -20.00 27.94 -12.39
C GLN A 805 -18.94 27.54 -13.42
N GLN A 806 -17.66 27.68 -13.09
CA GLN A 806 -16.52 27.35 -13.94
C GLN A 806 -16.43 25.84 -14.26
N PHE A 807 -16.63 24.97 -13.26
CA PHE A 807 -16.50 23.52 -13.39
C PHE A 807 -17.84 22.77 -13.52
N ASN A 808 -18.92 23.50 -13.83
CA ASN A 808 -20.27 22.97 -13.96
C ASN A 808 -20.38 21.71 -14.83
N GLN A 809 -19.67 21.64 -15.97
CA GLN A 809 -19.68 20.47 -16.84
C GLN A 809 -19.09 19.21 -16.17
N LEU A 810 -18.02 19.37 -15.39
CA LEU A 810 -17.40 18.30 -14.59
C LEU A 810 -18.37 17.79 -13.53
N PHE A 811 -19.02 18.71 -12.81
CA PHE A 811 -19.97 18.38 -11.75
C PHE A 811 -21.29 17.77 -12.27
N LYS A 812 -21.75 18.13 -13.48
CA LYS A 812 -22.83 17.40 -14.18
C LYS A 812 -22.41 15.98 -14.54
N TYR A 813 -21.21 15.77 -15.09
CA TYR A 813 -20.71 14.44 -15.45
C TYR A 813 -20.58 13.50 -14.25
N TYR A 814 -20.12 14.04 -13.10
CA TYR A 814 -20.06 13.30 -11.82
C TYR A 814 -21.35 13.37 -10.98
N GLN A 815 -22.47 13.88 -11.52
CA GLN A 815 -23.79 13.93 -10.86
C GLN A 815 -23.86 14.75 -9.55
N LEU A 816 -22.89 15.64 -9.32
CA LEU A 816 -22.81 16.55 -8.18
C LEU A 816 -23.67 17.82 -8.35
N ASP A 817 -23.94 18.24 -9.59
CA ASP A 817 -24.76 19.42 -9.90
C ASP A 817 -26.21 19.36 -9.36
N SER A 818 -26.68 18.16 -9.01
CA SER A 818 -27.99 17.91 -8.35
C SER A 818 -28.12 18.56 -6.97
N LEU A 819 -27.00 18.94 -6.36
CA LEU A 819 -26.91 19.50 -5.00
C LEU A 819 -27.14 21.01 -4.94
N ASN A 820 -26.81 21.74 -6.00
CA ASN A 820 -26.81 23.20 -6.00
C ASN A 820 -28.17 23.79 -6.43
N LEU A 821 -29.25 23.02 -6.22
CA LEU A 821 -30.59 23.36 -6.67
C LEU A 821 -31.35 24.15 -5.61
N GLU A 822 -31.27 25.48 -5.76
CA GLU A 822 -32.31 26.45 -5.34
C GLU A 822 -33.71 26.09 -5.93
N THR A 823 -33.80 25.08 -6.81
CA THR A 823 -35.06 24.49 -7.29
C THR A 823 -35.62 23.36 -6.41
N LYS A 824 -35.13 23.16 -5.18
CA LYS A 824 -35.97 22.61 -4.10
C LYS A 824 -36.99 23.69 -3.70
N VAL A 825 -38.03 23.89 -4.54
CA VAL A 825 -39.34 24.27 -3.99
C VAL A 825 -39.67 23.18 -2.96
N PRO A 826 -39.80 23.50 -1.66
CA PRO A 826 -40.11 22.48 -0.66
C PRO A 826 -41.46 21.83 -1.00
N ASP A 827 -41.59 20.51 -0.81
CA ASP A 827 -42.90 19.85 -0.95
C ASP A 827 -43.94 20.31 0.10
N TYR A 828 -43.53 21.22 0.99
CA TYR A 828 -44.25 21.81 2.13
C TYR A 828 -44.32 23.35 2.10
N ALA A 829 -43.98 24.01 0.99
CA ALA A 829 -44.11 25.46 0.84
C ALA A 829 -44.71 25.82 -0.54
N PRO A 830 -45.33 27.01 -0.70
CA PRO A 830 -46.02 27.35 -1.93
C PRO A 830 -45.07 27.54 -3.13
N VAL A 831 -45.63 27.59 -4.35
CA VAL A 831 -44.87 27.98 -5.56
C VAL A 831 -44.85 29.51 -5.71
N VAL A 832 -45.84 30.21 -5.16
CA VAL A 832 -45.88 31.67 -5.01
C VAL A 832 -46.48 32.00 -3.63
N ASP A 833 -45.82 32.88 -2.90
CA ASP A 833 -46.03 33.19 -1.47
C ASP A 833 -45.61 34.64 -1.22
N ASP A 834 -46.35 35.41 -0.41
CA ASP A 834 -45.98 36.72 0.15
C ASP A 834 -45.42 37.78 -0.86
N LEU A 835 -46.02 37.89 -2.06
CA LEU A 835 -45.60 38.82 -3.14
C LEU A 835 -46.64 39.92 -3.49
N PRO A 836 -46.55 41.11 -2.88
CA PRO A 836 -47.24 42.32 -3.37
C PRO A 836 -46.88 42.64 -4.83
N GLU A 837 -47.82 43.23 -5.59
CA GLU A 837 -47.64 43.68 -6.99
C GLU A 837 -47.26 42.59 -8.02
N PHE A 838 -47.47 41.29 -7.73
CA PHE A 838 -47.17 40.21 -8.68
C PHE A 838 -48.10 40.16 -9.91
N ASP A 839 -47.54 40.23 -11.12
CA ASP A 839 -48.24 40.01 -12.39
C ASP A 839 -48.15 38.51 -12.83
N PRO A 840 -49.23 37.72 -12.74
CA PRO A 840 -49.22 36.31 -13.10
C PRO A 840 -49.31 36.04 -14.62
N SER A 841 -49.37 37.06 -15.48
CA SER A 841 -49.61 36.91 -16.94
C SER A 841 -48.56 36.12 -17.71
N GLN A 842 -47.43 35.76 -17.09
CA GLN A 842 -46.37 34.93 -17.67
C GLN A 842 -46.13 33.61 -16.90
N LEU A 843 -46.89 33.31 -15.84
CA LEU A 843 -46.59 32.21 -14.92
C LEU A 843 -47.06 30.84 -15.46
N VAL A 844 -46.12 29.98 -15.86
CA VAL A 844 -46.39 28.61 -16.37
C VAL A 844 -45.76 27.56 -15.47
N ILE A 845 -46.58 26.95 -14.60
CA ILE A 845 -46.11 26.02 -13.57
C ILE A 845 -46.05 24.57 -14.11
N THR A 846 -44.83 24.04 -14.25
CA THR A 846 -44.57 22.72 -14.87
C THR A 846 -44.23 21.60 -13.87
N LYS A 847 -43.97 21.95 -12.60
CA LYS A 847 -43.85 21.07 -11.43
C LYS A 847 -44.54 21.77 -10.26
N VAL A 848 -45.22 21.02 -9.40
CA VAL A 848 -45.90 21.49 -8.18
C VAL A 848 -45.43 20.65 -6.99
N PRO A 849 -45.45 21.19 -5.75
CA PRO A 849 -45.34 20.39 -4.54
C PRO A 849 -46.56 19.44 -4.41
N ASP A 850 -46.45 18.37 -3.63
CA ASP A 850 -47.56 17.43 -3.39
C ASP A 850 -48.36 17.71 -2.11
N HIS A 851 -47.77 18.45 -1.15
CA HIS A 851 -48.32 18.69 0.21
C HIS A 851 -48.40 20.18 0.60
N ALA A 852 -48.30 21.11 -0.35
CA ALA A 852 -48.49 22.55 -0.16
C ALA A 852 -49.32 23.14 -1.31
N PRO A 853 -49.98 24.30 -1.12
CA PRO A 853 -50.68 25.00 -2.19
C PRO A 853 -49.72 25.40 -3.33
N VAL A 854 -50.27 25.72 -4.49
CA VAL A 854 -49.47 26.26 -5.60
C VAL A 854 -49.32 27.78 -5.46
N VAL A 855 -50.32 28.45 -4.88
CA VAL A 855 -50.34 29.90 -4.60
C VAL A 855 -50.96 30.12 -3.22
N ASP A 856 -50.34 30.93 -2.36
CA ASP A 856 -50.78 31.22 -0.98
C ASP A 856 -50.67 32.73 -0.68
N ASP A 857 -51.39 33.22 0.34
CA ASP A 857 -51.33 34.58 0.93
C ASP A 857 -51.01 35.74 -0.05
N LEU A 858 -51.83 35.88 -1.09
CA LEU A 858 -51.65 36.84 -2.20
C LEU A 858 -52.84 37.82 -2.34
N PRO A 859 -52.88 38.92 -1.56
CA PRO A 859 -54.06 39.77 -1.42
C PRO A 859 -54.45 40.58 -2.68
N GLU A 860 -53.54 40.77 -3.64
CA GLU A 860 -53.78 41.62 -4.84
C GLU A 860 -53.65 40.88 -6.18
N LEU A 861 -53.78 39.54 -6.19
CA LEU A 861 -53.59 38.73 -7.40
C LEU A 861 -54.64 39.01 -8.49
N ASN A 862 -54.25 39.71 -9.57
CA ASN A 862 -55.08 39.86 -10.77
C ASN A 862 -55.20 38.52 -11.52
N PRO A 863 -56.34 37.81 -11.49
CA PRO A 863 -56.38 36.39 -11.83
C PRO A 863 -56.71 36.14 -13.31
N SER A 864 -56.70 37.19 -14.14
CA SER A 864 -57.23 37.16 -15.51
C SER A 864 -56.51 36.23 -16.50
N GLN A 865 -55.35 35.66 -16.15
CA GLN A 865 -54.53 34.81 -17.03
C GLN A 865 -53.86 33.57 -16.35
N LEU A 866 -54.23 33.20 -15.12
CA LEU A 866 -53.58 32.08 -14.41
C LEU A 866 -53.97 30.70 -14.98
N VAL A 867 -53.01 29.98 -15.59
CA VAL A 867 -53.24 28.67 -16.24
C VAL A 867 -52.44 27.55 -15.58
N ILE A 868 -53.11 26.71 -14.81
CA ILE A 868 -52.49 25.60 -14.05
C ILE A 868 -52.77 24.25 -14.73
N THR A 869 -51.70 23.50 -15.02
CA THR A 869 -51.74 22.26 -15.84
C THR A 869 -51.35 20.98 -15.07
N LYS A 870 -50.66 21.13 -13.94
CA LYS A 870 -50.47 20.09 -12.91
C LYS A 870 -51.00 20.63 -11.58
N VAL A 871 -51.43 19.73 -10.71
CA VAL A 871 -52.01 20.06 -9.40
C VAL A 871 -51.45 19.12 -8.33
N PRO A 872 -51.29 19.58 -7.07
CA PRO A 872 -50.88 18.76 -5.93
C PRO A 872 -51.74 17.51 -5.73
N GLY A 873 -51.17 16.49 -5.10
CA GLY A 873 -51.91 15.30 -4.67
C GLY A 873 -52.82 15.53 -3.47
N TYR A 874 -52.35 16.29 -2.46
CA TYR A 874 -52.93 16.34 -1.11
C TYR A 874 -53.18 17.75 -0.53
N ALA A 875 -52.85 18.81 -1.26
CA ALA A 875 -53.07 20.21 -0.89
C ALA A 875 -53.98 20.90 -1.92
N PRO A 876 -54.59 22.06 -1.62
CA PRO A 876 -55.35 22.83 -2.61
C PRO A 876 -54.44 23.37 -3.72
N VAL A 877 -55.02 23.91 -4.80
CA VAL A 877 -54.23 24.60 -5.84
C VAL A 877 -53.94 26.04 -5.43
N VAL A 878 -54.90 26.70 -4.78
CA VAL A 878 -54.76 28.04 -4.20
C VAL A 878 -55.22 27.96 -2.74
N GLY A 879 -54.43 28.51 -1.81
CA GLY A 879 -54.75 28.53 -0.38
C GLY A 879 -55.80 29.58 0.00
N ASP A 880 -55.77 30.01 1.26
CA ASP A 880 -56.69 31.02 1.79
C ASP A 880 -56.36 32.38 1.16
N LEU A 881 -57.36 33.05 0.57
CA LEU A 881 -57.20 34.39 0.00
C LEU A 881 -58.36 35.30 0.41
N SER A 882 -58.06 36.36 1.14
CA SER A 882 -59.07 37.28 1.70
C SER A 882 -59.78 38.15 0.66
N GLU A 883 -59.17 38.42 -0.50
CA GLU A 883 -59.65 39.42 -1.48
C GLU A 883 -59.68 38.90 -2.94
N PHE A 884 -59.79 37.57 -3.14
CA PHE A 884 -59.72 36.94 -4.46
C PHE A 884 -60.99 37.05 -5.33
N ASP A 885 -60.88 37.60 -6.54
CA ASP A 885 -61.94 37.54 -7.57
C ASP A 885 -61.85 36.25 -8.43
N PRO A 886 -62.82 35.32 -8.34
CA PRO A 886 -62.79 34.07 -9.11
C PRO A 886 -63.16 34.22 -10.59
N SER A 887 -63.55 35.42 -11.05
CA SER A 887 -64.28 35.63 -12.32
C SER A 887 -63.59 35.17 -13.60
N HIS A 888 -62.27 34.94 -13.53
CA HIS A 888 -61.46 34.48 -14.65
C HIS A 888 -60.67 33.20 -14.34
N LEU A 889 -60.89 32.55 -13.19
CA LEU A 889 -60.18 31.33 -12.80
C LEU A 889 -60.60 30.11 -13.64
N VAL A 890 -59.67 29.55 -14.41
CA VAL A 890 -59.92 28.37 -15.28
C VAL A 890 -59.19 27.12 -14.76
N ILE A 891 -59.85 26.40 -13.85
CA ILE A 891 -59.35 25.11 -13.35
C ILE A 891 -59.62 24.01 -14.39
N THR A 892 -58.55 23.41 -14.94
CA THR A 892 -58.62 22.32 -15.94
C THR A 892 -58.47 20.91 -15.34
N LYS A 893 -57.90 20.82 -14.15
CA LYS A 893 -57.64 19.61 -13.36
C LYS A 893 -57.68 19.98 -11.87
N VAL A 894 -58.13 19.07 -11.01
CA VAL A 894 -58.36 19.30 -9.57
C VAL A 894 -57.56 18.25 -8.77
N PRO A 895 -57.05 18.56 -7.55
CA PRO A 895 -56.41 17.58 -6.68
C PRO A 895 -57.29 16.35 -6.39
N ASN A 896 -56.65 15.26 -5.95
CA ASN A 896 -57.37 14.02 -5.64
C ASN A 896 -58.00 14.03 -4.24
N HIS A 897 -57.38 14.73 -3.29
CA HIS A 897 -57.66 14.62 -1.85
C HIS A 897 -57.91 15.97 -1.14
N ALA A 898 -57.89 17.08 -1.87
CA ALA A 898 -58.06 18.45 -1.39
C ALA A 898 -58.94 19.26 -2.38
N PRO A 899 -59.51 20.42 -2.00
CA PRO A 899 -60.26 21.26 -2.94
C PRO A 899 -59.36 21.85 -4.03
N ALA A 900 -59.93 22.58 -5.00
CA ALA A 900 -59.13 23.33 -5.98
C ALA A 900 -58.65 24.67 -5.40
N VAL A 901 -59.50 25.34 -4.62
CA VAL A 901 -59.17 26.53 -3.82
C VAL A 901 -59.69 26.29 -2.41
N ASP A 902 -59.00 26.73 -1.36
CA ASP A 902 -59.43 26.51 0.03
C ASP A 902 -60.54 27.49 0.46
N ASP A 903 -60.50 28.09 1.66
CA ASP A 903 -61.61 28.90 2.17
C ASP A 903 -61.66 30.28 1.48
N LEU A 904 -62.86 30.67 1.02
CA LEU A 904 -63.08 31.91 0.27
C LEU A 904 -64.24 32.73 0.89
N PRO A 905 -63.97 33.55 1.93
CA PRO A 905 -65.01 34.19 2.76
C PRO A 905 -65.91 35.22 2.04
N GLU A 906 -65.43 35.77 0.93
CA GLU A 906 -66.03 36.88 0.19
C GLU A 906 -66.58 36.47 -1.20
N LEU A 907 -66.53 35.18 -1.55
CA LEU A 907 -66.77 34.71 -2.92
C LEU A 907 -68.18 35.03 -3.47
N ASN A 908 -68.24 35.65 -4.65
CA ASN A 908 -69.47 35.72 -5.45
C ASN A 908 -69.63 34.43 -6.30
N PRO A 909 -70.62 33.57 -6.04
CA PRO A 909 -70.72 32.26 -6.72
C PRO A 909 -71.05 32.37 -8.21
N SER A 910 -71.62 33.50 -8.66
CA SER A 910 -72.04 33.72 -10.05
C SER A 910 -70.88 33.89 -11.04
N GLN A 911 -69.65 34.02 -10.54
CA GLN A 911 -68.42 34.29 -11.30
C GLN A 911 -67.53 33.04 -11.51
N LEU A 912 -67.77 31.91 -10.82
CA LEU A 912 -66.91 30.72 -10.87
C LEU A 912 -67.25 29.75 -12.03
N VAL A 913 -66.27 29.39 -12.88
CA VAL A 913 -66.47 28.53 -14.06
C VAL A 913 -65.76 27.16 -13.93
N ILE A 914 -66.46 26.18 -13.36
CA ILE A 914 -65.93 24.82 -13.15
C ILE A 914 -66.08 23.98 -14.44
N THR A 915 -64.95 23.60 -15.07
CA THR A 915 -64.96 22.78 -16.30
C THR A 915 -64.93 21.27 -16.04
N LYS A 916 -64.51 20.84 -14.85
CA LYS A 916 -64.36 19.44 -14.44
C LYS A 916 -64.43 19.30 -12.91
N VAL A 917 -65.19 18.33 -12.41
CA VAL A 917 -65.38 18.04 -10.98
C VAL A 917 -64.55 16.81 -10.59
N PRO A 918 -63.87 16.77 -9.42
CA PRO A 918 -63.17 15.58 -8.92
C PRO A 918 -64.15 14.52 -8.38
N GLY A 919 -63.67 13.29 -8.20
CA GLY A 919 -64.52 12.18 -7.72
C GLY A 919 -64.71 12.09 -6.21
N TYR A 920 -63.86 12.76 -5.41
CA TYR A 920 -63.76 12.52 -3.96
C TYR A 920 -63.72 13.79 -3.10
N ALA A 921 -62.99 14.84 -3.51
CA ALA A 921 -62.92 16.14 -2.85
C ALA A 921 -64.06 17.11 -3.29
N PRO A 922 -64.32 18.20 -2.56
CA PRO A 922 -65.05 19.36 -3.09
C PRO A 922 -64.20 20.14 -4.12
N VAL A 923 -64.75 21.21 -4.71
CA VAL A 923 -63.99 22.09 -5.64
C VAL A 923 -63.50 23.37 -4.96
N VAL A 924 -64.20 23.82 -3.93
CA VAL A 924 -63.83 24.97 -3.07
C VAL A 924 -63.94 24.51 -1.60
N GLY A 925 -63.26 25.19 -0.67
CA GLY A 925 -63.37 24.99 0.78
C GLY A 925 -64.74 25.36 1.37
N ASP A 926 -64.75 25.77 2.65
CA ASP A 926 -65.96 26.25 3.32
C ASP A 926 -66.37 27.62 2.74
N LEU A 927 -67.67 27.78 2.46
CA LEU A 927 -68.22 28.98 1.83
C LEU A 927 -69.33 29.57 2.73
N PRO A 928 -68.99 30.48 3.67
CA PRO A 928 -69.90 30.92 4.73
C PRO A 928 -71.18 31.64 4.26
N LYS A 929 -71.28 31.99 2.97
CA LYS A 929 -72.35 32.80 2.36
C LYS A 929 -72.88 32.21 1.02
N LEU A 930 -72.64 30.93 0.71
CA LEU A 930 -73.05 30.36 -0.58
C LEU A 930 -74.58 30.31 -0.75
N ASP A 931 -75.09 31.01 -1.76
CA ASP A 931 -76.40 30.74 -2.36
C ASP A 931 -76.24 29.68 -3.48
N PRO A 932 -76.83 28.47 -3.35
CA PRO A 932 -76.71 27.41 -4.35
C PRO A 932 -77.27 27.77 -5.73
N ASP A 933 -78.26 28.68 -5.81
CA ASP A 933 -78.98 28.98 -7.06
C ASP A 933 -78.17 29.88 -8.02
N LEU A 934 -77.01 30.40 -7.58
CA LEU A 934 -76.11 31.24 -8.38
C LEU A 934 -75.07 30.47 -9.21
N LEU A 935 -74.91 29.16 -9.01
CA LEU A 935 -73.85 28.34 -9.61
C LEU A 935 -74.11 27.96 -11.09
N ARG A 936 -73.30 28.52 -12.01
CA ARG A 936 -73.40 28.24 -13.46
C ARG A 936 -72.44 27.15 -13.95
N VAL A 937 -72.92 25.90 -13.98
CA VAL A 937 -72.18 24.77 -14.58
C VAL A 937 -72.46 24.64 -16.07
N THR A 938 -71.44 24.83 -16.91
CA THR A 938 -71.57 24.93 -18.38
C THR A 938 -71.57 23.59 -19.13
N LYS A 939 -71.62 22.45 -18.43
CA LYS A 939 -71.68 21.11 -19.01
C LYS A 939 -72.80 20.29 -18.38
N LYS A 940 -73.53 19.55 -19.21
CA LYS A 940 -74.76 18.83 -18.84
C LYS A 940 -74.47 17.70 -17.82
N MET A 941 -74.63 18.00 -16.53
CA MET A 941 -74.50 17.02 -15.45
C MET A 941 -75.76 16.16 -15.33
N ASN A 942 -75.61 14.90 -14.90
CA ASN A 942 -76.71 13.93 -14.88
C ASN A 942 -77.53 13.93 -13.58
N LYS A 943 -77.11 14.68 -12.54
CA LYS A 943 -77.85 14.98 -11.31
C LYS A 943 -77.34 16.27 -10.66
N THR A 944 -78.15 16.86 -9.78
CA THR A 944 -77.78 17.99 -8.90
C THR A 944 -77.02 17.55 -7.63
N SER A 945 -76.80 16.25 -7.42
CA SER A 945 -76.05 15.69 -6.27
C SER A 945 -74.54 15.90 -6.31
N ASP A 946 -74.03 16.42 -7.43
CA ASP A 946 -72.63 16.28 -7.80
C ASP A 946 -71.79 17.51 -7.38
N ILE A 947 -72.42 18.48 -6.70
CA ILE A 947 -71.78 19.58 -5.98
C ILE A 947 -71.79 19.24 -4.49
N LYS A 948 -70.60 19.03 -3.90
CA LYS A 948 -70.41 18.94 -2.45
C LYS A 948 -69.83 20.24 -1.92
N VAL A 949 -70.46 20.78 -0.90
CA VAL A 949 -69.99 21.91 -0.08
C VAL A 949 -69.80 21.37 1.33
N ALA A 950 -68.82 21.87 2.08
CA ALA A 950 -68.57 21.43 3.44
C ALA A 950 -69.68 21.92 4.42
N PRO A 951 -69.93 21.20 5.53
CA PRO A 951 -71.00 21.54 6.47
C PRO A 951 -70.53 22.47 7.61
N ILE A 952 -70.97 23.73 7.55
CA ILE A 952 -70.65 24.80 8.51
C ILE A 952 -70.79 24.36 9.98
N LEU A 953 -69.67 24.30 10.70
CA LEU A 953 -69.63 24.01 12.14
C LEU A 953 -69.87 25.27 12.99
N LYS A 954 -71.02 25.34 13.67
CA LYS A 954 -71.32 26.42 14.62
C LYS A 954 -70.62 26.22 15.97
N VAL A 955 -69.62 27.04 16.27
CA VAL A 955 -68.99 27.14 17.60
C VAL A 955 -69.54 28.36 18.37
N SER A 956 -69.89 28.18 19.64
CA SER A 956 -70.45 29.21 20.52
C SER A 956 -69.37 29.95 21.35
N LYS A 957 -69.52 31.28 21.50
CA LYS A 957 -68.59 32.16 22.24
C LYS A 957 -68.58 31.97 23.77
N ILE A 958 -67.44 32.29 24.39
CA ILE A 958 -67.18 32.92 25.74
C ILE A 958 -65.87 32.32 26.35
N SER A 959 -65.02 33.02 27.12
CA SER A 959 -64.23 34.25 26.85
C SER A 959 -63.13 34.41 27.94
N THR A 960 -62.04 35.15 27.62
CA THR A 960 -61.15 35.91 28.55
C THR A 960 -60.23 35.19 29.58
N HIS A 961 -59.04 35.78 29.80
CA HIS A 961 -57.95 35.31 30.68
C HIS A 961 -58.21 35.43 32.20
N LYS A 962 -57.50 34.62 33.02
CA LYS A 962 -56.37 35.08 33.87
C LYS A 962 -55.62 33.96 34.60
N ASP A 963 -54.39 34.25 35.01
CA ASP A 963 -53.52 33.40 35.85
C ASP A 963 -54.00 33.25 37.29
N ILE A 964 -53.60 32.17 37.98
CA ILE A 964 -52.72 32.22 39.18
C ILE A 964 -52.42 30.81 39.75
N GLN A 965 -51.25 30.74 40.40
CA GLN A 965 -50.48 29.63 40.97
C GLN A 965 -51.15 28.56 41.88
N ASN A 966 -50.40 27.44 42.00
CA ASN A 966 -49.97 26.76 43.25
C ASN A 966 -50.83 25.67 43.96
N GLN A 967 -50.18 24.49 44.03
CA GLN A 967 -49.99 23.61 45.21
C GLN A 967 -51.03 22.59 45.72
N LYS A 968 -50.44 21.42 46.05
CA LYS A 968 -50.74 20.46 47.14
C LYS A 968 -51.83 19.39 46.96
N ASN A 969 -51.33 18.17 46.80
CA ASN A 969 -51.50 17.02 47.71
C ASN A 969 -52.91 16.64 48.21
N ILE A 970 -53.38 15.45 47.83
CA ILE A 970 -53.71 14.27 48.68
C ILE A 970 -54.37 13.23 47.73
N HIS A 971 -53.88 12.02 47.43
CA HIS A 971 -53.43 10.86 48.23
C HIS A 971 -54.59 9.94 48.68
N ARG A 972 -54.38 8.60 48.63
CA ARG A 972 -55.34 7.47 48.74
C ARG A 972 -56.22 7.26 47.49
N ASN A 973 -56.33 6.04 46.94
CA ASN A 973 -56.92 4.77 47.44
C ASN A 973 -58.47 4.86 47.52
N GLU A 974 -59.25 3.84 47.15
CA GLU A 974 -58.92 2.39 47.08
C GLU A 974 -59.71 1.64 45.98
N ASN A 975 -59.30 0.40 45.67
CA ASN A 975 -60.01 -0.49 44.73
C ASN A 975 -61.31 -1.04 45.36
N GLN A 976 -62.27 -1.50 44.54
CA GLN A 976 -62.74 -2.90 44.61
C GLN A 976 -63.65 -3.38 43.45
N HIS A 977 -63.64 -4.71 43.27
CA HIS A 977 -64.58 -5.56 42.52
C HIS A 977 -64.60 -5.47 40.97
N SER A 978 -64.75 -6.58 40.21
CA SER A 978 -64.78 -8.01 40.60
C SER A 978 -64.29 -8.96 39.47
N THR A 979 -63.61 -10.01 39.92
CA THR A 979 -63.32 -11.34 39.32
C THR A 979 -64.11 -11.77 38.06
N LYS A 980 -63.51 -12.51 37.11
CA LYS A 980 -63.32 -13.98 37.24
C LYS A 980 -62.24 -14.63 36.32
N VAL A 981 -61.49 -15.56 36.93
CA VAL A 981 -61.08 -16.90 36.42
C VAL A 981 -60.11 -16.97 35.23
N LEU A 982 -58.82 -16.80 35.59
CA LEU A 982 -57.66 -17.64 35.25
C LEU A 982 -57.96 -19.17 35.35
N PRO A 983 -57.24 -20.09 34.66
CA PRO A 983 -55.82 -20.41 34.94
C PRO A 983 -54.90 -20.59 33.70
N GLN A 984 -53.69 -19.98 33.67
CA GLN A 984 -52.38 -20.46 34.19
C GLN A 984 -51.69 -21.52 33.29
N THR A 985 -50.36 -21.56 33.12
CA THR A 985 -49.22 -20.70 33.58
C THR A 985 -48.20 -20.64 32.41
N GLY A 986 -47.27 -19.68 32.27
CA GLY A 986 -46.32 -19.13 33.27
C GLY A 986 -45.03 -19.98 33.28
N GLU A 987 -43.85 -19.52 33.70
CA GLU A 987 -43.36 -18.24 34.21
C GLU A 987 -41.81 -18.34 34.25
N HIS A 988 -40.96 -17.30 34.24
CA HIS A 988 -41.06 -15.84 34.13
C HIS A 988 -39.68 -15.36 33.54
N GLN A 989 -39.13 -14.14 33.57
CA GLN A 989 -39.42 -12.80 34.15
C GLN A 989 -38.69 -11.73 33.28
N SER A 990 -39.12 -10.47 33.34
CA SER A 990 -38.33 -9.30 32.88
C SER A 990 -38.11 -8.33 34.04
N LYS A 991 -37.06 -7.50 34.00
CA LYS A 991 -36.94 -6.31 34.84
C LYS A 991 -36.34 -5.12 34.08
N THR A 992 -37.22 -4.19 33.73
CA THR A 992 -36.87 -2.83 33.33
C THR A 992 -36.54 -2.00 34.58
N PHE A 993 -35.59 -1.06 34.47
CA PHE A 993 -35.60 0.16 35.27
C PHE A 993 -35.11 1.35 34.44
N ILE A 994 -35.51 2.56 34.83
CA ILE A 994 -35.39 3.80 34.04
C ILE A 994 -34.87 4.91 34.95
N PHE A 995 -33.95 5.77 34.49
CA PHE A 995 -33.99 7.26 34.52
C PHE A 995 -32.61 7.95 34.34
N ILE A 996 -32.48 8.70 33.23
CA ILE A 996 -32.05 10.11 33.12
C ILE A 996 -30.79 10.62 33.87
N SER A 997 -29.74 10.85 33.06
CA SER A 997 -28.88 12.06 32.94
C SER A 997 -27.84 12.54 33.98
N THR A 998 -26.70 12.96 33.39
CA THR A 998 -25.82 14.11 33.71
C THR A 998 -24.77 14.08 34.85
N VAL A 999 -23.50 13.86 34.42
CA VAL A 999 -22.37 14.84 34.45
C VAL A 999 -21.28 14.81 35.57
N LEU A 1000 -20.02 14.72 35.09
CA LEU A 1000 -18.69 15.16 35.60
C LEU A 1000 -17.90 14.39 36.69
N LEU A 1001 -16.57 14.36 36.43
CA LEU A 1001 -15.38 14.23 37.31
C LEU A 1001 -15.05 12.89 38.02
N GLY A 1002 -13.78 12.47 37.92
CA GLY A 1002 -13.16 11.46 38.81
C GLY A 1002 -11.91 10.75 38.26
N LEU A 1003 -10.71 11.13 38.73
CA LEU A 1003 -9.43 10.45 38.45
C LEU A 1003 -9.25 9.16 39.28
N GLY A 1004 -8.34 8.28 38.82
CA GLY A 1004 -7.59 7.32 39.66
C GLY A 1004 -7.97 5.85 39.45
N MET A 1005 -7.09 4.96 38.97
CA MET A 1005 -5.80 4.45 39.50
C MET A 1005 -5.91 3.29 40.52
N PHE A 1006 -5.11 2.26 40.24
CA PHE A 1006 -4.49 1.28 41.16
C PHE A 1006 -5.36 0.22 41.89
N LEU A 1007 -5.18 -1.03 41.40
CA LEU A 1007 -4.62 -2.19 42.13
C LEU A 1007 -5.04 -2.47 43.59
N PHE A 1008 -5.54 -3.68 43.85
CA PHE A 1008 -4.82 -4.81 44.51
C PHE A 1008 -5.72 -6.09 44.42
N ARG A 1009 -5.25 -7.27 43.97
CA ARG A 1009 -4.76 -8.41 44.80
C ARG A 1009 -5.58 -8.62 46.09
N THR A 1010 -6.19 -9.79 46.39
CA THR A 1010 -5.77 -11.21 46.26
C THR A 1010 -7.00 -12.13 46.09
N LYS A 1011 -6.98 -13.31 45.44
CA LYS A 1011 -6.17 -14.54 45.56
C LYS A 1011 -6.48 -15.45 46.78
N LYS A 1012 -7.50 -16.31 46.66
CA LYS A 1012 -7.59 -17.70 47.18
C LYS A 1012 -8.47 -18.50 46.20
N VAL A 1013 -8.12 -19.64 45.56
CA VAL A 1013 -7.19 -20.78 45.77
C VAL A 1013 -7.96 -22.04 46.14
N LYS A 1014 -7.73 -23.09 45.32
CA LYS A 1014 -8.39 -24.40 45.23
C LYS A 1014 -9.81 -24.35 44.62
N GLN A 1015 -10.18 -25.30 43.75
CA GLN A 1015 -9.44 -26.48 43.28
C GLN A 1015 -9.26 -26.46 41.76
#